data_AF-A0A437A1C0-F1
#
_entry.id   AF-A0A437A1C0-F1
#
_cell.length_a   1.000
_cell.length_b   1.000
_cell.length_c   1.000
_cell.angle_alpha   90.00
_cell.angle_beta   90.00
_cell.angle_gamma   90.00
#
_symmetry.space_group_name_H-M   'P 1'
#
loop_
_entity.id
_entity.type
_entity.pdbx_description
1 polymer ?
#
loop_
_entity_poly.entity_id
_entity_poly.type
_entity_poly.pdbx_seq_one_letter_code
_entity_poly.pdbx_strand_id
1 'polypeptide(L)'
;MALPGLDITDSIDSSTILTRELKPNQEFRFEVAPTTSITIRLTAGTAGTAELFGTELSKGLPYTFTCCKSAIYTWTGCSLSIEGSPSVEYIAEETPMATYLNLHIALEKLRVSASDCPPTTEGAQGPRVLLIGPPDVGKTTVAKILTGYSIRQGRKPMVINLDTGGEGVLSVPGTMSAASFGSVMDVEDGFGSSPMSAPSAIPVKLPLVYYYGLETPESGVKRYKRLISRMAVAVNSRLEEDIESKNTGVIIDTPSFDNQTNGDLISYIVAEFSITAIAVLGSERLYNTMLKSFSPSSTNINVIKLPTSGGCVDRDIPYKKSLRDATVKKYFFGDEKCTLSPYTVSIEFDSPTFSLWETVDSLSSESKRNTSFLPIGEDESSLQIGEEDVVRKLTAGEVDSRFENLVVAVLQVDAKDAGAKEVAESSVLGFLFVQEVDEKERRVKVLSPVPGRVPAKALNILDAEILIVMSAPLSPFQGLTIDRVSFLGKGDRKIYIHFLTRLTSSHPYNSHPHRTIRVKSGGSIQSAISIANPGTTISVPPGTYREQLLITTPSITLIGHNAILTPPPSFINNTCTNLAGAGTQAGIWISGDGVVLQDLKDFNGEHLKVFSVGSYIKDIIITGFTIKNFGGLNIAIVGCENTIIENNAVSSASQYDILTVGSKNSKIQQNTVLSTPGIFPSYFIGICMDDTITVTISHNKISNYFIGLCVQTPHAHIYENYVHDVCAGAFVDPDIKNARIERNAFKNKPLDVLTPWGLRAELQFRAGLGRW
;
A
#
# COMPACT_ATOMS: atom_id res chain seq x y z
N MET A 1 55.48 28.93 -28.07
CA MET A 1 55.55 27.68 -27.25
C MET A 1 54.20 27.00 -27.36
N ALA A 2 54.16 25.68 -27.20
CA ALA A 2 52.95 24.84 -27.28
C ALA A 2 52.09 25.01 -25.99
N LEU A 3 50.84 24.52 -25.85
CA LEU A 3 50.18 23.35 -26.47
C LEU A 3 48.69 23.61 -26.83
N PRO A 4 48.07 22.74 -27.67
CA PRO A 4 46.67 22.78 -28.08
C PRO A 4 45.76 21.82 -27.26
N GLY A 5 44.45 21.92 -27.51
CA GLY A 5 43.50 20.79 -27.37
C GLY A 5 42.67 20.74 -26.09
N LEU A 6 41.38 21.07 -26.22
CA LEU A 6 40.30 20.56 -25.35
C LEU A 6 38.93 20.81 -26.03
N ASP A 7 38.74 20.19 -27.20
CA ASP A 7 37.39 19.80 -27.64
C ASP A 7 37.00 18.56 -26.84
N ILE A 8 36.21 18.74 -25.79
CA ILE A 8 35.35 17.69 -25.26
C ILE A 8 33.97 18.30 -25.03
N THR A 9 33.13 18.17 -26.05
CA THR A 9 31.68 18.17 -25.87
C THR A 9 31.29 16.84 -25.22
N ASP A 10 31.33 16.77 -23.88
CA ASP A 10 30.66 15.67 -23.20
C ASP A 10 29.16 15.96 -23.11
N SER A 11 28.42 15.04 -23.73
CA SER A 11 26.98 15.07 -23.90
C SER A 11 26.24 14.95 -22.57
N ILE A 12 25.03 15.53 -22.56
CA ILE A 12 23.91 15.13 -21.70
C ILE A 12 23.88 13.59 -21.57
N ASP A 13 23.67 13.08 -20.35
CA ASP A 13 23.71 11.66 -20.00
C ASP A 13 23.09 10.76 -21.07
N SER A 14 23.91 9.93 -21.71
CA SER A 14 23.41 8.86 -22.54
C SER A 14 22.80 7.78 -21.63
N SER A 15 21.46 7.68 -21.63
CA SER A 15 20.76 6.56 -21.03
C SER A 15 21.34 5.26 -21.60
N THR A 16 21.97 4.44 -20.77
CA THR A 16 22.65 3.22 -21.20
C THR A 16 21.64 2.22 -21.76
N ILE A 17 21.60 2.10 -23.10
CA ILE A 17 20.71 1.15 -23.78
C ILE A 17 21.30 -0.26 -23.63
N LEU A 18 20.66 -1.08 -22.79
CA LEU A 18 21.00 -2.48 -22.61
C LEU A 18 20.43 -3.29 -23.77
N THR A 19 21.23 -4.20 -24.34
CA THR A 19 20.76 -5.16 -25.34
C THR A 19 20.76 -6.57 -24.73
N ARG A 20 19.70 -7.34 -25.01
CA ARG A 20 19.51 -8.71 -24.53
C ARG A 20 19.13 -9.61 -25.70
N GLU A 21 19.99 -10.57 -26.02
CA GLU A 21 19.76 -11.62 -27.01
C GLU A 21 19.13 -12.83 -26.31
N LEU A 22 17.95 -13.25 -26.74
CA LEU A 22 17.23 -14.42 -26.25
C LEU A 22 17.26 -15.51 -27.33
N LYS A 23 17.60 -16.74 -26.94
CA LYS A 23 17.50 -17.94 -27.78
C LYS A 23 16.04 -18.43 -27.85
N PRO A 24 15.69 -19.30 -28.83
CA PRO A 24 14.39 -19.97 -28.84
C PRO A 24 14.03 -20.62 -27.51
N ASN A 25 12.80 -20.41 -27.07
CA ASN A 25 12.18 -20.89 -25.83
C ASN A 25 12.68 -20.27 -24.51
N GLN A 26 13.43 -19.17 -24.57
CA GLN A 26 13.83 -18.39 -23.38
C GLN A 26 12.85 -17.24 -23.07
N GLU A 27 12.86 -16.78 -21.82
CA GLU A 27 12.23 -15.52 -21.41
C GLU A 27 13.21 -14.57 -20.71
N PHE A 28 13.06 -13.27 -20.98
CA PHE A 28 13.66 -12.19 -20.22
C PHE A 28 12.70 -11.78 -19.10
N ARG A 29 13.10 -11.99 -17.84
CA ARG A 29 12.33 -11.63 -16.65
C ARG A 29 12.87 -10.32 -16.08
N PHE A 30 11.97 -9.43 -15.69
CA PHE A 30 12.33 -8.13 -15.14
C PHE A 30 11.33 -7.64 -14.08
N GLU A 31 11.83 -6.84 -13.14
CA GLU A 31 11.03 -6.12 -12.14
C GLU A 31 11.27 -4.61 -12.26
N VAL A 32 10.20 -3.82 -12.11
CA VAL A 32 10.22 -2.36 -12.17
C VAL A 32 9.53 -1.79 -10.93
N ALA A 33 10.25 -0.95 -10.18
CA ALA A 33 9.72 -0.32 -8.98
C ALA A 33 8.61 0.71 -9.31
N PRO A 34 7.71 1.05 -8.36
CA PRO A 34 6.64 2.02 -8.60
C PRO A 34 7.09 3.48 -8.82
N THR A 35 8.39 3.79 -8.70
CA THR A 35 8.98 5.11 -8.97
C THR A 35 9.72 5.19 -10.30
N THR A 36 10.01 4.04 -10.91
CA THR A 36 10.82 3.97 -12.13
C THR A 36 9.97 3.49 -13.29
N SER A 37 10.43 3.82 -14.49
CA SER A 37 9.96 3.20 -15.73
C SER A 37 11.16 2.69 -16.53
N ILE A 38 10.93 1.65 -17.30
CA ILE A 38 11.87 1.18 -18.34
C ILE A 38 11.12 1.11 -19.66
N THR A 39 11.81 1.34 -20.77
CA THR A 39 11.24 1.19 -22.12
C THR A 39 11.92 0.04 -22.84
N ILE A 40 11.17 -0.97 -23.24
CA ILE A 40 11.66 -2.14 -23.98
C ILE A 40 11.15 -2.07 -25.42
N ARG A 41 12.03 -2.36 -26.38
CA ARG A 41 11.68 -2.55 -27.80
C ARG A 41 12.14 -3.92 -28.27
N LEU A 42 11.32 -4.59 -29.07
CA LEU A 42 11.78 -5.68 -29.91
C LEU A 42 12.58 -5.08 -31.07
N THR A 43 13.87 -5.39 -31.22
CA THR A 43 14.72 -4.65 -32.18
C THR A 43 14.27 -4.87 -33.62
N ALA A 44 14.25 -3.79 -34.42
CA ALA A 44 13.68 -3.84 -35.77
C ALA A 44 14.41 -4.83 -36.72
N GLY A 45 15.71 -5.06 -36.50
CA GLY A 45 16.52 -6.00 -37.27
C GLY A 45 16.42 -7.47 -36.83
N THR A 46 15.68 -7.80 -35.76
CA THR A 46 15.57 -9.19 -35.31
C THR A 46 14.70 -10.03 -36.24
N ALA A 47 15.11 -11.26 -36.51
CA ALA A 47 14.37 -12.16 -37.39
C ALA A 47 13.09 -12.69 -36.70
N GLY A 48 13.19 -13.11 -35.44
CA GLY A 48 12.10 -13.76 -34.71
C GLY A 48 11.06 -12.81 -34.11
N THR A 49 10.29 -13.35 -33.17
CA THR A 49 9.15 -12.74 -32.49
C THR A 49 9.30 -12.83 -30.97
N ALA A 50 8.63 -11.94 -30.24
CA ALA A 50 8.56 -11.99 -28.78
C ALA A 50 7.12 -11.73 -28.31
N GLU A 51 6.75 -12.27 -27.16
CA GLU A 51 5.42 -12.11 -26.58
C GLU A 51 5.49 -11.87 -25.07
N LEU A 52 4.65 -10.96 -24.57
CA LEU A 52 4.40 -10.74 -23.15
C LEU A 52 3.04 -11.36 -22.83
N PHE A 53 3.07 -12.44 -22.04
CA PHE A 53 1.89 -13.18 -21.60
C PHE A 53 0.84 -13.45 -22.71
N GLY A 54 1.32 -13.85 -23.90
CA GLY A 54 0.50 -14.19 -25.07
C GLY A 54 0.17 -13.03 -26.03
N THR A 55 0.49 -11.79 -25.67
CA THR A 55 0.41 -10.62 -26.57
C THR A 55 1.74 -10.44 -27.31
N GLU A 56 1.72 -10.38 -28.64
CA GLU A 56 2.92 -10.28 -29.47
C GLU A 56 3.47 -8.84 -29.54
N LEU A 57 4.79 -8.69 -29.38
CA LEU A 57 5.47 -7.39 -29.45
C LEU A 57 5.74 -7.00 -30.91
N SER A 58 5.33 -5.79 -31.29
CA SER A 58 5.64 -5.21 -32.60
C SER A 58 7.10 -4.77 -32.68
N LYS A 59 7.77 -5.11 -33.78
CA LYS A 59 9.18 -4.74 -34.03
C LYS A 59 9.35 -3.22 -34.11
N GLY A 60 10.35 -2.71 -33.40
CA GLY A 60 10.71 -1.28 -33.31
C GLY A 60 9.85 -0.43 -32.36
N LEU A 61 8.68 -0.92 -31.93
CA LEU A 61 7.77 -0.15 -31.08
C LEU A 61 8.26 -0.13 -29.61
N PRO A 62 8.25 1.02 -28.93
CA PRO A 62 8.54 1.12 -27.50
C PRO A 62 7.34 0.76 -26.61
N TYR A 63 7.62 -0.08 -25.62
CA TYR A 63 6.72 -0.44 -24.53
C TYR A 63 7.35 -0.02 -23.20
N THR A 64 6.69 0.88 -22.50
CA THR A 64 7.09 1.48 -21.23
C THR A 64 6.41 0.75 -20.09
N PHE A 65 7.21 0.21 -19.16
CA PHE A 65 6.73 -0.57 -18.02
C PHE A 65 7.04 0.15 -16.70
N THR A 66 6.11 0.10 -15.75
CA THR A 66 6.28 0.61 -14.38
C THR A 66 5.49 -0.24 -13.39
N CYS A 67 5.91 -0.27 -12.12
CA CYS A 67 5.21 -0.97 -11.03
C CYS A 67 4.87 -2.45 -11.33
N CYS A 68 5.70 -3.16 -12.10
CA CYS A 68 5.40 -4.50 -12.61
C CYS A 68 6.52 -5.51 -12.33
N LYS A 69 6.15 -6.78 -12.25
CA LYS A 69 7.05 -7.95 -12.29
C LYS A 69 6.60 -8.80 -13.48
N SER A 70 7.43 -8.91 -14.52
CA SER A 70 6.98 -9.37 -15.84
C SER A 70 8.02 -10.22 -16.58
N ALA A 71 7.60 -10.87 -17.66
CA ALA A 71 8.44 -11.69 -18.52
C ALA A 71 8.07 -11.52 -20.00
N ILE A 72 9.09 -11.34 -20.85
CA ILE A 72 8.97 -11.37 -22.32
C ILE A 72 9.58 -12.68 -22.82
N TYR A 73 8.76 -13.52 -23.43
CA TYR A 73 9.12 -14.85 -23.92
C TYR A 73 9.33 -14.84 -25.44
N THR A 74 10.15 -15.75 -25.97
CA THR A 74 10.28 -15.96 -27.43
C THR A 74 10.28 -17.43 -27.83
N TRP A 75 9.43 -17.79 -28.79
CA TRP A 75 9.43 -19.11 -29.43
C TRP A 75 10.58 -19.29 -30.44
N THR A 76 11.08 -18.21 -31.04
CA THR A 76 11.96 -18.22 -32.22
C THR A 76 13.35 -17.65 -31.96
N GLY A 77 13.58 -17.07 -30.78
CA GLY A 77 14.74 -16.24 -30.49
C GLY A 77 14.51 -14.79 -30.93
N CYS A 78 15.00 -13.83 -30.15
CA CYS A 78 14.82 -12.41 -30.44
C CYS A 78 15.89 -11.54 -29.76
N SER A 79 16.01 -10.30 -30.22
CA SER A 79 16.88 -9.28 -29.61
C SER A 79 16.02 -8.15 -29.06
N LEU A 80 16.21 -7.80 -27.78
CA LEU A 80 15.52 -6.73 -27.08
C LEU A 80 16.49 -5.59 -26.77
N SER A 81 16.05 -4.34 -27.00
CA SER A 81 16.73 -3.13 -26.49
C SER A 81 15.95 -2.55 -25.33
N ILE A 82 16.63 -2.24 -24.23
CA ILE A 82 16.07 -1.80 -22.96
C ILE A 82 16.69 -0.45 -22.61
N GLU A 83 15.83 0.56 -22.44
CA GLU A 83 16.17 1.91 -21.99
C GLU A 83 15.72 2.05 -20.53
N GLY A 84 16.65 2.45 -19.64
CA GLY A 84 16.42 2.52 -18.20
C GLY A 84 16.90 1.29 -17.42
N SER A 85 16.80 1.35 -16.09
CA SER A 85 17.37 0.34 -15.18
C SER A 85 16.27 -0.42 -14.42
N PRO A 86 15.96 -1.69 -14.76
CA PRO A 86 15.09 -2.53 -13.94
C PRO A 86 15.73 -2.84 -12.58
N SER A 87 14.91 -3.09 -11.55
CA SER A 87 15.42 -3.42 -10.21
C SER A 87 15.96 -4.85 -10.10
N VAL A 88 15.43 -5.75 -10.94
CA VAL A 88 15.92 -7.12 -11.14
C VAL A 88 15.77 -7.42 -12.63
N GLU A 89 16.78 -8.04 -13.25
CA GLU A 89 16.66 -8.61 -14.60
C GLU A 89 17.51 -9.87 -14.78
N TYR A 90 17.00 -10.85 -15.54
CA TYR A 90 17.76 -12.03 -15.98
C TYR A 90 17.05 -12.76 -17.13
N ILE A 91 17.78 -13.64 -17.83
CA ILE A 91 17.22 -14.55 -18.84
C ILE A 91 17.04 -15.93 -18.21
N ALA A 92 15.87 -16.53 -18.40
CA ALA A 92 15.55 -17.88 -17.95
C ALA A 92 15.41 -18.85 -19.15
N GLU A 93 16.00 -20.03 -19.02
CA GLU A 93 15.93 -21.10 -20.03
C GLU A 93 14.79 -22.11 -19.76
N GLU A 94 14.42 -22.29 -18.49
CA GLU A 94 13.35 -23.21 -18.09
C GLU A 94 12.00 -22.47 -17.94
N THR A 95 11.05 -22.80 -18.81
CA THR A 95 9.71 -22.20 -18.82
C THR A 95 8.61 -23.25 -19.03
N PRO A 96 7.42 -23.10 -18.42
CA PRO A 96 6.27 -23.98 -18.64
C PRO A 96 5.50 -23.69 -19.94
N MET A 97 5.96 -22.78 -20.80
CA MET A 97 5.21 -22.24 -21.94
C MET A 97 4.69 -23.32 -22.91
N ALA A 98 5.47 -24.37 -23.17
CA ALA A 98 5.03 -25.50 -23.98
C ALA A 98 3.79 -26.22 -23.38
N THR A 99 3.67 -26.27 -22.04
CA THR A 99 2.50 -26.85 -21.36
C THR A 99 1.27 -25.95 -21.50
N TYR A 100 1.45 -24.63 -21.40
CA TYR A 100 0.35 -23.67 -21.59
C TYR A 100 -0.13 -23.64 -23.05
N LEU A 101 0.78 -23.76 -24.02
CA LEU A 101 0.44 -23.92 -25.43
C LEU A 101 -0.31 -25.23 -25.69
N ASN A 102 0.12 -26.35 -25.11
CA ASN A 102 -0.58 -27.63 -25.21
C ASN A 102 -2.00 -27.57 -24.64
N LEU A 103 -2.20 -26.88 -23.51
CA LEU A 103 -3.54 -26.61 -22.97
C LEU A 103 -4.38 -25.77 -23.96
N HIS A 104 -3.84 -24.67 -24.49
CA HIS A 104 -4.53 -23.87 -25.50
C HIS A 104 -4.94 -24.70 -26.73
N ILE A 105 -4.05 -25.54 -27.27
CA ILE A 105 -4.35 -26.42 -28.41
C ILE A 105 -5.46 -27.43 -28.08
N ALA A 106 -5.49 -27.97 -26.85
CA ALA A 106 -6.56 -28.86 -26.41
C ALA A 106 -7.91 -28.14 -26.31
N LEU A 107 -7.93 -26.92 -25.77
CA LEU A 107 -9.12 -26.08 -25.71
C LEU A 107 -9.60 -25.67 -27.11
N GLU A 108 -8.68 -25.38 -28.03
CA GLU A 108 -9.00 -24.98 -29.40
C GLU A 108 -9.71 -26.09 -30.19
N LYS A 109 -9.33 -27.37 -29.98
CA LYS A 109 -10.07 -28.52 -30.54
C LYS A 109 -11.52 -28.59 -30.07
N LEU A 110 -11.78 -28.24 -28.80
CA LEU A 110 -13.14 -28.18 -28.25
C LEU A 110 -13.93 -27.01 -28.85
N ARG A 111 -13.29 -25.87 -29.12
CA ARG A 111 -13.90 -24.71 -29.79
C ARG A 111 -14.27 -24.99 -31.25
N VAL A 112 -13.39 -25.66 -32.00
CA VAL A 112 -13.70 -26.15 -33.36
C VAL A 112 -14.93 -27.05 -33.32
N SER A 113 -14.92 -28.02 -32.41
CA SER A 113 -16.05 -28.95 -32.23
C SER A 113 -17.37 -28.22 -31.88
N ALA A 114 -17.30 -27.17 -31.06
CA ALA A 114 -18.44 -26.33 -30.72
C ALA A 114 -18.89 -25.44 -31.89
N SER A 115 -17.97 -24.90 -32.71
CA SER A 115 -18.33 -24.10 -33.89
C SER A 115 -18.92 -24.92 -35.04
N ASP A 116 -18.56 -26.20 -35.13
CA ASP A 116 -19.09 -27.12 -36.14
C ASP A 116 -20.48 -27.69 -35.74
N CYS A 117 -20.88 -27.55 -34.48
CA CYS A 117 -22.21 -27.93 -34.00
C CYS A 117 -23.27 -26.88 -34.39
N PRO A 118 -24.49 -27.29 -34.81
CA PRO A 118 -25.59 -26.34 -35.04
C PRO A 118 -25.93 -25.56 -33.76
N PRO A 119 -26.15 -24.23 -33.83
CA PRO A 119 -26.16 -23.33 -32.67
C PRO A 119 -27.29 -23.60 -31.65
N THR A 120 -28.32 -24.37 -32.04
CA THR A 120 -29.44 -24.80 -31.20
C THR A 120 -29.18 -26.12 -30.44
N THR A 121 -27.99 -26.72 -30.60
CA THR A 121 -27.63 -28.01 -29.99
C THR A 121 -26.80 -27.77 -28.73
N GLU A 122 -26.97 -28.59 -27.68
CA GLU A 122 -26.17 -28.48 -26.45
C GLU A 122 -24.64 -28.59 -26.67
N GLY A 123 -24.21 -29.22 -27.77
CA GLY A 123 -22.80 -29.29 -28.19
C GLY A 123 -22.20 -27.99 -28.73
N ALA A 124 -23.00 -26.97 -29.05
CA ALA A 124 -22.54 -25.67 -29.55
C ALA A 124 -22.10 -24.74 -28.39
N GLN A 125 -21.25 -25.24 -27.50
CA GLN A 125 -20.69 -24.49 -26.38
C GLN A 125 -19.19 -24.78 -26.24
N GLY A 126 -18.39 -23.71 -26.28
CA GLY A 126 -16.95 -23.77 -26.07
C GLY A 126 -16.56 -24.14 -24.64
N PRO A 127 -15.29 -24.52 -24.42
CA PRO A 127 -14.81 -24.95 -23.12
C PRO A 127 -14.90 -23.82 -22.08
N ARG A 128 -15.34 -24.16 -20.86
CA ARG A 128 -15.37 -23.26 -19.72
C ARG A 128 -14.30 -23.69 -18.73
N VAL A 129 -13.24 -22.88 -18.62
CA VAL A 129 -12.00 -23.19 -17.89
C VAL A 129 -11.93 -22.39 -16.61
N LEU A 130 -11.77 -23.07 -15.48
CA LEU A 130 -11.54 -22.47 -14.17
C LEU A 130 -10.08 -22.64 -13.77
N LEU A 131 -9.35 -21.54 -13.56
CA LEU A 131 -7.98 -21.54 -13.07
C LEU A 131 -7.99 -21.47 -11.54
N ILE A 132 -7.37 -22.42 -10.83
CA ILE A 132 -7.27 -22.39 -9.37
C ILE A 132 -5.85 -22.68 -8.89
N GLY A 133 -5.53 -22.22 -7.67
CA GLY A 133 -4.23 -22.42 -7.04
C GLY A 133 -3.97 -21.45 -5.88
N PRO A 134 -2.92 -21.70 -5.08
CA PRO A 134 -2.54 -20.85 -3.94
C PRO A 134 -2.04 -19.46 -4.39
N PRO A 135 -1.58 -18.58 -3.48
CA PRO A 135 -1.15 -17.24 -3.82
C PRO A 135 0.04 -17.24 -4.79
N ASP A 136 0.08 -16.21 -5.63
CA ASP A 136 1.24 -15.81 -6.44
C ASP A 136 1.81 -16.88 -7.42
N VAL A 137 1.08 -17.99 -7.69
CA VAL A 137 1.43 -19.05 -8.67
C VAL A 137 1.16 -18.71 -10.16
N GLY A 138 0.89 -17.46 -10.50
CA GLY A 138 0.71 -17.03 -11.91
C GLY A 138 -0.64 -17.38 -12.56
N LYS A 139 -1.74 -17.52 -11.79
CA LYS A 139 -3.10 -17.78 -12.33
C LYS A 139 -3.50 -16.76 -13.42
N THR A 140 -3.43 -15.47 -13.08
CA THR A 140 -3.71 -14.33 -13.97
C THR A 140 -2.79 -14.29 -15.20
N THR A 141 -1.52 -14.70 -15.04
CA THR A 141 -0.57 -14.83 -16.16
C THR A 141 -1.02 -15.90 -17.16
N VAL A 142 -1.46 -17.06 -16.68
CA VAL A 142 -2.03 -18.12 -17.54
C VAL A 142 -3.36 -17.67 -18.17
N ALA A 143 -4.20 -16.92 -17.45
CA ALA A 143 -5.41 -16.32 -18.01
C ALA A 143 -5.10 -15.38 -19.19
N LYS A 144 -4.10 -14.50 -19.05
CA LYS A 144 -3.59 -13.62 -20.11
C LYS A 144 -3.07 -14.45 -21.30
N ILE A 145 -2.20 -15.44 -21.08
CA ILE A 145 -1.64 -16.29 -22.16
C ILE A 145 -2.75 -17.00 -22.95
N LEU A 146 -3.69 -17.66 -22.26
CA LEU A 146 -4.79 -18.36 -22.91
C LEU A 146 -5.71 -17.38 -23.68
N THR A 147 -5.92 -16.17 -23.17
CA THR A 147 -6.70 -15.12 -23.83
C THR A 147 -6.00 -14.63 -25.10
N GLY A 148 -4.72 -14.24 -25.00
CA GLY A 148 -3.91 -13.78 -26.13
C GLY A 148 -3.81 -14.81 -27.25
N TYR A 149 -3.55 -16.08 -26.92
CA TYR A 149 -3.51 -17.16 -27.92
C TYR A 149 -4.88 -17.39 -28.58
N SER A 150 -5.98 -17.24 -27.84
CA SER A 150 -7.32 -17.35 -28.42
C SER A 150 -7.61 -16.22 -29.42
N ILE A 151 -7.24 -14.98 -29.09
CA ILE A 151 -7.36 -13.84 -30.01
C ILE A 151 -6.50 -14.06 -31.27
N ARG A 152 -5.28 -14.60 -31.12
CA ARG A 152 -4.38 -14.92 -32.26
C ARG A 152 -4.95 -16.00 -33.19
N GLN A 153 -5.80 -16.89 -32.70
CA GLN A 153 -6.58 -17.85 -33.51
C GLN A 153 -7.88 -17.26 -34.09
N GLY A 154 -8.10 -15.94 -34.00
CA GLY A 154 -9.34 -15.30 -34.44
C GLY A 154 -10.56 -15.71 -33.62
N ARG A 155 -10.37 -16.06 -32.34
CA ARG A 155 -11.46 -16.40 -31.41
C ARG A 155 -11.73 -15.27 -30.43
N LYS A 156 -12.90 -15.32 -29.81
CA LYS A 156 -13.46 -14.23 -29.00
C LYS A 156 -13.79 -14.70 -27.56
N PRO A 157 -12.78 -15.04 -26.74
CA PRO A 157 -13.02 -15.61 -25.41
C PRO A 157 -13.72 -14.61 -24.49
N MET A 158 -14.57 -15.14 -23.62
CA MET A 158 -15.04 -14.39 -22.46
C MET A 158 -14.11 -14.65 -21.28
N VAL A 159 -13.51 -13.59 -20.74
CA VAL A 159 -12.64 -13.68 -19.55
C VAL A 159 -13.40 -13.13 -18.36
N ILE A 160 -13.35 -13.86 -17.25
CA ILE A 160 -13.99 -13.51 -15.98
C ILE A 160 -12.91 -13.49 -14.91
N ASN A 161 -12.85 -12.40 -14.14
CA ASN A 161 -12.05 -12.32 -12.93
C ASN A 161 -12.97 -12.35 -11.71
N LEU A 162 -12.72 -13.32 -10.82
CA LEU A 162 -13.37 -13.44 -9.52
C LEU A 162 -12.43 -13.04 -8.36
N ASP A 163 -11.14 -12.76 -8.61
CA ASP A 163 -10.21 -12.26 -7.60
C ASP A 163 -10.46 -10.77 -7.34
N THR A 164 -10.89 -10.45 -6.12
CA THR A 164 -11.25 -9.09 -5.70
C THR A 164 -10.11 -8.38 -4.96
N GLY A 165 -9.09 -9.11 -4.50
CA GLY A 165 -7.91 -8.56 -3.82
C GLY A 165 -6.69 -8.37 -4.75
N GLY A 166 -6.65 -9.11 -5.86
CA GLY A 166 -5.58 -9.14 -6.86
C GLY A 166 -5.69 -8.10 -7.98
N GLU A 167 -5.20 -8.49 -9.17
CA GLU A 167 -5.18 -7.65 -10.37
C GLU A 167 -6.55 -7.75 -11.08
N GLY A 168 -7.33 -6.67 -11.07
CA GLY A 168 -8.65 -6.65 -11.69
C GLY A 168 -8.62 -6.65 -13.22
N VAL A 169 -9.56 -7.35 -13.87
CA VAL A 169 -9.75 -7.25 -15.32
C VAL A 169 -10.54 -5.98 -15.64
N LEU A 170 -9.89 -4.98 -16.25
CA LEU A 170 -10.49 -3.76 -16.81
C LEU A 170 -11.28 -2.90 -15.80
N SER A 171 -11.00 -3.04 -14.51
CA SER A 171 -11.79 -2.46 -13.42
C SER A 171 -10.91 -2.20 -12.19
N VAL A 172 -11.40 -1.38 -11.26
CA VAL A 172 -10.72 -1.08 -9.99
C VAL A 172 -10.70 -2.29 -9.05
N PRO A 173 -9.78 -2.35 -8.07
CA PRO A 173 -9.75 -3.40 -7.04
C PRO A 173 -11.06 -3.52 -6.24
N GLY A 174 -11.30 -4.67 -5.62
CA GLY A 174 -12.55 -4.98 -4.93
C GLY A 174 -13.72 -5.37 -5.86
N THR A 175 -13.46 -5.57 -7.15
CA THR A 175 -14.50 -5.88 -8.15
C THR A 175 -14.35 -7.28 -8.74
N MET A 176 -15.49 -7.91 -9.05
CA MET A 176 -15.56 -9.00 -10.00
C MET A 176 -15.87 -8.40 -11.38
N SER A 177 -15.25 -8.90 -12.43
CA SER A 177 -15.49 -8.39 -13.78
C SER A 177 -15.49 -9.48 -14.84
N ALA A 178 -16.24 -9.26 -15.92
CA ALA A 178 -16.27 -10.14 -17.09
C ALA A 178 -16.27 -9.31 -18.38
N ALA A 179 -15.44 -9.67 -19.36
CA ALA A 179 -15.39 -9.00 -20.65
C ALA A 179 -15.17 -10.00 -21.79
N SER A 180 -15.67 -9.66 -22.98
CA SER A 180 -15.42 -10.41 -24.22
C SER A 180 -14.25 -9.79 -24.98
N PHE A 181 -13.29 -10.62 -25.38
CA PHE A 181 -12.03 -10.20 -26.00
C PHE A 181 -11.99 -10.61 -27.48
N GLY A 182 -12.58 -9.78 -28.35
CA GLY A 182 -12.55 -9.98 -29.82
C GLY A 182 -11.46 -9.21 -30.56
N SER A 183 -10.54 -8.59 -29.83
CA SER A 183 -9.47 -7.74 -30.36
C SER A 183 -8.26 -7.80 -29.46
N VAL A 184 -7.09 -7.44 -30.00
CA VAL A 184 -5.79 -7.58 -29.32
C VAL A 184 -5.79 -7.02 -27.91
N MET A 185 -5.05 -7.72 -27.05
CA MET A 185 -4.67 -7.28 -25.72
C MET A 185 -3.55 -6.24 -25.82
N ASP A 186 -3.32 -5.52 -24.72
CA ASP A 186 -2.24 -4.56 -24.60
C ASP A 186 -0.96 -5.29 -24.11
N VAL A 187 0.21 -4.76 -24.46
CA VAL A 187 1.51 -5.29 -24.01
C VAL A 187 1.87 -4.70 -22.65
N GLU A 188 1.52 -3.44 -22.39
CA GLU A 188 1.82 -2.72 -21.15
C GLU A 188 0.71 -2.99 -20.12
N ASP A 189 -0.56 -2.91 -20.54
CA ASP A 189 -1.72 -3.06 -19.66
C ASP A 189 -2.27 -4.49 -19.56
N GLY A 190 -1.70 -5.44 -20.29
CA GLY A 190 -2.22 -6.80 -20.38
C GLY A 190 -3.63 -6.85 -20.98
N PHE A 191 -4.67 -6.90 -20.15
CA PHE A 191 -6.06 -6.94 -20.63
C PHE A 191 -6.48 -5.65 -21.37
N GLY A 192 -5.72 -4.56 -21.22
CA GLY A 192 -5.96 -3.29 -21.91
C GLY A 192 -6.83 -2.33 -21.09
N SER A 193 -7.50 -1.42 -21.78
CA SER A 193 -8.29 -0.34 -21.16
C SER A 193 -9.80 -0.46 -21.40
N SER A 194 -10.58 0.05 -20.44
CA SER A 194 -12.02 0.25 -20.54
C SER A 194 -12.36 1.42 -21.49
N PRO A 195 -13.64 1.64 -21.86
CA PRO A 195 -13.99 2.66 -22.85
C PRO A 195 -13.74 4.07 -22.33
N MET A 196 -13.21 4.91 -23.20
CA MET A 196 -12.83 6.30 -22.94
C MET A 196 -13.29 7.19 -24.10
N SER A 197 -13.42 8.50 -23.86
CA SER A 197 -13.80 9.48 -24.89
C SER A 197 -12.64 9.85 -25.83
N ALA A 198 -11.40 9.52 -25.46
CA ALA A 198 -10.21 9.72 -26.28
C ALA A 198 -10.04 8.59 -27.32
N PRO A 199 -9.41 8.86 -28.47
CA PRO A 199 -8.94 7.81 -29.37
C PRO A 199 -7.91 6.93 -28.65
N SER A 200 -8.08 5.61 -28.72
CA SER A 200 -7.10 4.63 -28.23
C SER A 200 -6.45 3.91 -29.40
N ALA A 201 -5.14 3.67 -29.32
CA ALA A 201 -4.40 2.88 -30.29
C ALA A 201 -4.80 1.39 -30.27
N ILE A 202 -5.22 0.89 -29.09
CA ILE A 202 -5.70 -0.48 -28.90
C ILE A 202 -7.21 -0.46 -28.62
N PRO A 203 -8.03 -1.26 -29.33
CA PRO A 203 -9.47 -1.26 -29.14
C PRO A 203 -9.87 -1.58 -27.69
N VAL A 204 -10.56 -0.63 -27.07
CA VAL A 204 -11.09 -0.72 -25.71
C VAL A 204 -12.02 -1.92 -25.54
N LYS A 205 -12.09 -2.45 -24.33
CA LYS A 205 -12.95 -3.59 -23.97
C LYS A 205 -14.10 -3.12 -23.08
N LEU A 206 -15.24 -3.80 -23.15
CA LEU A 206 -16.46 -3.47 -22.39
C LEU A 206 -16.67 -4.48 -21.25
N PRO A 207 -16.23 -4.20 -20.01
CA PRO A 207 -16.46 -5.09 -18.89
C PRO A 207 -17.85 -4.90 -18.27
N LEU A 208 -18.50 -6.02 -17.95
CA LEU A 208 -19.50 -6.10 -16.89
C LEU A 208 -18.76 -6.14 -15.55
N VAL A 209 -19.17 -5.31 -14.59
CA VAL A 209 -18.51 -5.17 -13.30
C VAL A 209 -19.51 -5.28 -12.16
N TYR A 210 -19.16 -6.03 -11.11
CA TYR A 210 -19.87 -6.08 -9.83
C TYR A 210 -18.92 -5.67 -8.69
N TYR A 211 -19.40 -4.84 -7.76
CA TYR A 211 -18.61 -4.41 -6.61
C TYR A 211 -18.84 -5.35 -5.43
N TYR A 212 -17.88 -6.25 -5.19
CA TYR A 212 -17.86 -7.09 -4.00
C TYR A 212 -17.38 -6.29 -2.79
N GLY A 213 -16.30 -5.53 -2.95
CA GLY A 213 -15.76 -4.66 -1.93
C GLY A 213 -15.19 -5.41 -0.73
N LEU A 214 -14.59 -6.59 -0.85
CA LEU A 214 -13.75 -7.14 0.23
C LEU A 214 -12.50 -7.77 -0.41
N GLU A 215 -11.37 -7.78 0.31
CA GLU A 215 -10.11 -8.30 -0.23
C GLU A 215 -10.16 -9.83 -0.44
N THR A 216 -10.90 -10.55 0.41
CA THR A 216 -11.03 -12.02 0.34
C THR A 216 -12.50 -12.48 0.26
N PRO A 217 -12.78 -13.61 -0.42
CA PRO A 217 -14.11 -14.23 -0.42
C PRO A 217 -14.62 -14.61 0.97
N GLU A 218 -13.71 -14.99 1.88
CA GLU A 218 -14.01 -15.51 3.21
C GLU A 218 -14.69 -14.47 4.12
N SER A 219 -14.33 -13.18 4.00
CA SER A 219 -14.97 -12.09 4.76
C SER A 219 -16.46 -11.90 4.42
N GLY A 220 -16.92 -12.39 3.26
CA GLY A 220 -18.25 -12.08 2.73
C GLY A 220 -18.88 -13.18 1.89
N VAL A 221 -18.66 -14.46 2.23
CA VAL A 221 -19.04 -15.62 1.40
C VAL A 221 -20.47 -15.57 0.87
N LYS A 222 -21.45 -15.15 1.69
CA LYS A 222 -22.86 -14.97 1.26
C LYS A 222 -22.99 -13.97 0.09
N ARG A 223 -22.33 -12.80 0.18
CA ARG A 223 -22.28 -11.80 -0.90
C ARG A 223 -21.55 -12.33 -2.12
N TYR A 224 -20.38 -12.92 -1.89
CA TYR A 224 -19.50 -13.42 -2.93
C TYR A 224 -20.24 -14.45 -3.80
N LYS A 225 -20.98 -15.38 -3.18
CA LYS A 225 -21.87 -16.33 -3.86
C LYS A 225 -23.03 -15.65 -4.61
N ARG A 226 -23.73 -14.69 -4.02
CA ARG A 226 -24.79 -13.92 -4.72
C ARG A 226 -24.24 -13.23 -5.98
N LEU A 227 -23.08 -12.56 -5.88
CA LEU A 227 -22.45 -11.87 -7.01
C LEU A 227 -21.95 -12.84 -8.10
N ILE A 228 -21.43 -14.01 -7.73
CA ILE A 228 -21.11 -15.10 -8.68
C ILE A 228 -22.35 -15.49 -9.49
N SER A 229 -23.50 -15.71 -8.84
CA SER A 229 -24.74 -16.08 -9.55
C SER A 229 -25.23 -14.97 -10.48
N ARG A 230 -25.16 -13.71 -10.05
CA ARG A 230 -25.49 -12.55 -10.91
C ARG A 230 -24.56 -12.46 -12.11
N MET A 231 -23.25 -12.66 -11.90
CA MET A 231 -22.25 -12.72 -12.97
C MET A 231 -22.53 -13.86 -13.95
N ALA A 232 -22.76 -15.08 -13.45
CA ALA A 232 -23.02 -16.27 -14.26
C ALA A 232 -24.27 -16.11 -15.15
N VAL A 233 -25.37 -15.59 -14.59
CA VAL A 233 -26.60 -15.31 -15.37
C VAL A 233 -26.36 -14.28 -16.46
N ALA A 234 -25.70 -13.16 -16.14
CA ALA A 234 -25.42 -12.11 -17.12
C ALA A 234 -24.44 -12.57 -18.22
N VAL A 235 -23.43 -13.35 -17.85
CA VAL A 235 -22.49 -14.02 -18.76
C VAL A 235 -23.22 -14.98 -19.70
N ASN A 236 -24.04 -15.88 -19.17
CA ASN A 236 -24.77 -16.87 -19.97
C ASN A 236 -25.71 -16.18 -20.97
N SER A 237 -26.49 -15.20 -20.51
CA SER A 237 -27.35 -14.37 -21.37
C SER A 237 -26.55 -13.69 -22.49
N ARG A 238 -25.37 -13.12 -22.18
CA ARG A 238 -24.51 -12.52 -23.21
C ARG A 238 -23.95 -13.54 -24.21
N LEU A 239 -23.65 -14.76 -23.77
CA LEU A 239 -23.19 -15.84 -24.67
C LEU A 239 -24.34 -16.36 -25.56
N GLU A 240 -25.60 -16.30 -25.13
CA GLU A 240 -26.74 -16.65 -25.98
C GLU A 240 -26.93 -15.66 -27.14
N GLU A 241 -26.64 -14.37 -26.93
CA GLU A 241 -26.60 -13.35 -27.98
C GLU A 241 -25.35 -13.45 -28.89
N ASP A 242 -24.22 -13.86 -28.33
CA ASP A 242 -22.89 -13.78 -28.93
C ASP A 242 -22.31 -15.18 -29.24
N ILE A 243 -22.85 -15.81 -30.29
CA ILE A 243 -22.54 -17.20 -30.70
C ILE A 243 -21.03 -17.44 -30.86
N GLU A 244 -20.28 -16.44 -31.34
CA GLU A 244 -18.82 -16.54 -31.49
C GLU A 244 -18.12 -16.66 -30.12
N SER A 245 -18.50 -15.83 -29.14
CA SER A 245 -18.03 -15.99 -27.76
C SER A 245 -18.52 -17.28 -27.13
N LYS A 246 -19.76 -17.71 -27.39
CA LYS A 246 -20.31 -19.00 -26.91
C LYS A 246 -19.47 -20.19 -27.37
N ASN A 247 -19.15 -20.24 -28.66
CA ASN A 247 -18.34 -21.30 -29.27
C ASN A 247 -16.86 -21.21 -28.85
N THR A 248 -16.37 -20.02 -28.52
CA THR A 248 -15.01 -19.84 -27.96
C THR A 248 -14.92 -20.29 -26.50
N GLY A 249 -15.98 -20.09 -25.72
CA GLY A 249 -16.04 -20.45 -24.30
C GLY A 249 -15.47 -19.38 -23.36
N VAL A 250 -15.20 -19.81 -22.12
CA VAL A 250 -14.98 -18.93 -20.97
C VAL A 250 -13.66 -19.28 -20.27
N ILE A 251 -12.91 -18.27 -19.85
CA ILE A 251 -11.70 -18.39 -19.01
C ILE A 251 -11.98 -17.65 -17.70
N ILE A 252 -11.91 -18.34 -16.57
CA ILE A 252 -12.18 -17.77 -15.23
C ILE A 252 -10.90 -17.79 -14.40
N ASP A 253 -10.43 -16.61 -14.00
CA ASP A 253 -9.41 -16.43 -12.97
C ASP A 253 -10.06 -16.30 -11.59
N THR A 254 -9.45 -16.88 -10.56
CA THR A 254 -10.00 -16.95 -9.20
C THR A 254 -9.08 -16.33 -8.17
N PRO A 255 -9.60 -15.92 -7.00
CA PRO A 255 -8.76 -15.66 -5.85
C PRO A 255 -7.94 -16.90 -5.47
N SER A 256 -7.04 -16.71 -4.52
CA SER A 256 -6.12 -17.77 -4.09
C SER A 256 -6.83 -18.79 -3.20
N PHE A 257 -6.60 -20.06 -3.48
CA PHE A 257 -7.22 -21.18 -2.79
C PHE A 257 -6.15 -22.14 -2.25
N ASP A 258 -5.98 -22.09 -0.94
CA ASP A 258 -4.82 -22.65 -0.25
C ASP A 258 -5.16 -24.00 0.41
N ASN A 259 -6.39 -24.11 0.92
CA ASN A 259 -6.85 -25.17 1.82
C ASN A 259 -8.17 -25.81 1.36
N GLN A 260 -8.47 -26.97 1.94
CA GLN A 260 -9.72 -27.72 1.68
C GLN A 260 -11.00 -26.98 2.10
N THR A 261 -10.89 -25.97 2.98
CA THR A 261 -12.00 -25.09 3.40
C THR A 261 -12.71 -24.44 2.23
N ASN A 262 -12.03 -24.25 1.11
CA ASN A 262 -12.56 -23.49 -0.03
C ASN A 262 -13.21 -24.41 -1.08
N GLY A 263 -13.29 -25.73 -0.80
CA GLY A 263 -13.91 -26.73 -1.68
C GLY A 263 -15.39 -26.44 -1.98
N ASP A 264 -16.15 -25.98 -0.99
CA ASP A 264 -17.57 -25.61 -1.16
C ASP A 264 -17.76 -24.37 -2.05
N LEU A 265 -16.79 -23.44 -2.01
CA LEU A 265 -16.82 -22.25 -2.85
C LEU A 265 -16.40 -22.58 -4.29
N ILE A 266 -15.35 -23.40 -4.47
CA ILE A 266 -14.96 -23.89 -5.80
C ILE A 266 -16.10 -24.69 -6.43
N SER A 267 -16.76 -25.56 -5.67
CA SER A 267 -17.91 -26.35 -6.16
C SER A 267 -19.10 -25.48 -6.55
N TYR A 268 -19.34 -24.39 -5.82
CA TYR A 268 -20.34 -23.39 -6.18
C TYR A 268 -20.00 -22.70 -7.51
N ILE A 269 -18.76 -22.22 -7.68
CA ILE A 269 -18.29 -21.58 -8.93
C ILE A 269 -18.39 -22.56 -10.11
N VAL A 270 -18.01 -23.83 -9.90
CA VAL A 270 -18.09 -24.90 -10.91
C VAL A 270 -19.52 -25.13 -11.39
N ALA A 271 -20.49 -25.16 -10.48
CA ALA A 271 -21.91 -25.33 -10.80
C ALA A 271 -22.49 -24.10 -11.53
N GLU A 272 -22.36 -22.91 -10.94
CA GLU A 272 -22.96 -21.67 -11.46
C GLU A 272 -22.46 -21.32 -12.88
N PHE A 273 -21.15 -21.48 -13.13
CA PHE A 273 -20.58 -21.23 -14.45
C PHE A 273 -20.59 -22.45 -15.38
N SER A 274 -21.09 -23.62 -14.95
CA SER A 274 -21.11 -24.86 -15.74
C SER A 274 -19.72 -25.24 -16.29
N ILE A 275 -18.72 -25.25 -15.41
CA ILE A 275 -17.30 -25.46 -15.76
C ILE A 275 -17.06 -26.84 -16.37
N THR A 276 -16.32 -26.89 -17.48
CA THR A 276 -15.98 -28.14 -18.20
C THR A 276 -14.52 -28.58 -17.96
N ALA A 277 -13.65 -27.67 -17.53
CA ALA A 277 -12.26 -27.96 -17.21
C ALA A 277 -11.77 -27.12 -16.00
N ILE A 278 -11.07 -27.76 -15.06
CA ILE A 278 -10.45 -27.11 -13.90
C ILE A 278 -8.94 -27.26 -14.05
N ALA A 279 -8.21 -26.16 -14.23
CA ALA A 279 -6.76 -26.16 -14.31
C ALA A 279 -6.16 -25.73 -12.97
N VAL A 280 -5.38 -26.62 -12.35
CA VAL A 280 -4.83 -26.45 -11.00
C VAL A 280 -3.34 -26.14 -11.09
N LEU A 281 -2.96 -24.95 -10.65
CA LEU A 281 -1.57 -24.48 -10.61
C LEU A 281 -0.96 -24.71 -9.22
N GLY A 282 0.31 -25.11 -9.17
CA GLY A 282 1.16 -25.02 -7.98
C GLY A 282 0.79 -25.85 -6.73
N SER A 283 -0.28 -26.63 -6.73
CA SER A 283 -0.69 -27.42 -5.55
C SER A 283 -1.17 -28.82 -5.91
N GLU A 284 -0.36 -29.83 -5.57
CA GLU A 284 -0.74 -31.25 -5.73
C GLU A 284 -1.88 -31.66 -4.79
N ARG A 285 -1.94 -31.06 -3.58
CA ARG A 285 -3.01 -31.33 -2.61
C ARG A 285 -4.35 -30.81 -3.14
N LEU A 286 -4.37 -29.61 -3.72
CA LEU A 286 -5.57 -29.05 -4.34
C LEU A 286 -6.00 -29.88 -5.55
N TYR A 287 -5.04 -30.24 -6.42
CA TYR A 287 -5.30 -31.09 -7.60
C TYR A 287 -5.93 -32.43 -7.21
N ASN A 288 -5.34 -33.16 -6.26
CA ASN A 288 -5.88 -34.44 -5.81
C ASN A 288 -7.22 -34.31 -5.05
N THR A 289 -7.50 -33.14 -4.45
CA THR A 289 -8.81 -32.87 -3.84
C THR A 289 -9.87 -32.66 -4.93
N MET A 290 -9.58 -31.82 -5.94
CA MET A 290 -10.49 -31.60 -7.06
C MET A 290 -10.72 -32.86 -7.91
N LEU A 291 -9.68 -33.67 -8.15
CA LEU A 291 -9.79 -34.92 -8.89
C LEU A 291 -10.70 -35.94 -8.18
N LYS A 292 -10.76 -35.92 -6.84
CA LYS A 292 -11.70 -36.73 -6.05
C LYS A 292 -13.12 -36.17 -6.08
N SER A 293 -13.27 -34.85 -5.98
CA SER A 293 -14.58 -34.18 -5.97
C SER A 293 -15.28 -34.16 -7.33
N PHE A 294 -14.50 -34.05 -8.41
CA PHE A 294 -14.95 -33.95 -9.81
C PHE A 294 -14.39 -35.10 -10.65
N SER A 295 -14.48 -36.33 -10.14
CA SER A 295 -14.02 -37.51 -10.87
C SER A 295 -14.75 -37.60 -12.23
N PRO A 296 -14.06 -37.96 -13.33
CA PRO A 296 -14.69 -38.10 -14.66
C PRO A 296 -15.86 -39.10 -14.72
N SER A 297 -15.96 -39.98 -13.72
CA SER A 297 -17.05 -40.96 -13.58
C SER A 297 -18.33 -40.39 -12.96
N SER A 298 -18.25 -39.26 -12.24
CA SER A 298 -19.38 -38.60 -11.58
C SER A 298 -19.79 -37.29 -12.24
N THR A 299 -18.85 -36.64 -12.94
CA THR A 299 -19.02 -35.32 -13.56
C THR A 299 -18.21 -35.26 -14.85
N ASN A 300 -18.77 -34.72 -15.94
CA ASN A 300 -18.08 -34.53 -17.23
C ASN A 300 -17.06 -33.37 -17.20
N ILE A 301 -16.25 -33.28 -16.14
CA ILE A 301 -15.32 -32.18 -15.85
C ILE A 301 -13.89 -32.71 -15.90
N ASN A 302 -13.03 -32.03 -16.66
CA ASN A 302 -11.62 -32.42 -16.79
C ASN A 302 -10.76 -31.66 -15.78
N VAL A 303 -10.19 -32.36 -14.80
CA VAL A 303 -9.24 -31.77 -13.84
C VAL A 303 -7.82 -31.91 -14.38
N ILE A 304 -7.14 -30.79 -14.60
CA ILE A 304 -5.84 -30.69 -15.27
C ILE A 304 -4.83 -30.09 -14.28
N LYS A 305 -3.65 -30.70 -14.15
CA LYS A 305 -2.53 -30.15 -13.36
C LYS A 305 -1.63 -29.31 -14.27
N LEU A 306 -1.30 -28.08 -13.85
CA LEU A 306 -0.35 -27.21 -14.53
C LEU A 306 0.87 -26.93 -13.63
N PRO A 307 2.09 -26.87 -14.20
CA PRO A 307 3.27 -26.39 -13.49
C PRO A 307 3.20 -24.86 -13.28
N THR A 308 3.69 -24.40 -12.14
CA THR A 308 3.99 -22.98 -11.88
C THR A 308 5.23 -22.57 -12.66
N SER A 309 5.29 -21.34 -13.17
CA SER A 309 6.55 -20.81 -13.73
C SER A 309 7.54 -20.48 -12.62
N GLY A 310 8.83 -20.82 -12.81
CA GLY A 310 9.90 -20.36 -11.92
C GLY A 310 10.14 -18.85 -11.94
N GLY A 311 9.41 -18.10 -12.79
CA GLY A 311 9.35 -16.63 -12.78
C GLY A 311 8.20 -16.06 -11.96
N CYS A 312 7.35 -16.90 -11.38
CA CYS A 312 6.36 -16.46 -10.40
C CYS A 312 7.08 -16.04 -9.11
N VAL A 313 6.74 -14.86 -8.61
CA VAL A 313 7.41 -14.18 -7.50
C VAL A 313 6.38 -13.70 -6.49
N ASP A 314 6.70 -13.88 -5.21
CA ASP A 314 5.82 -13.45 -4.12
C ASP A 314 5.61 -11.93 -4.17
N ARG A 315 4.37 -11.53 -3.90
CA ARG A 315 3.95 -10.13 -3.90
C ARG A 315 3.69 -9.69 -2.47
N ASP A 316 4.60 -8.91 -1.91
CA ASP A 316 4.48 -8.31 -0.59
C ASP A 316 3.31 -7.32 -0.50
N ILE A 317 2.86 -7.04 0.72
CA ILE A 317 1.70 -6.17 0.99
C ILE A 317 1.91 -4.74 0.45
N PRO A 318 3.09 -4.09 0.64
CA PRO A 318 3.39 -2.79 0.02
C PRO A 318 3.31 -2.79 -1.51
N TYR A 319 3.84 -3.81 -2.18
CA TYR A 319 3.72 -3.95 -3.64
C TYR A 319 2.27 -4.15 -4.09
N LYS A 320 1.51 -5.06 -3.44
CA LYS A 320 0.07 -5.26 -3.71
C LYS A 320 -0.72 -3.96 -3.53
N LYS A 321 -0.44 -3.18 -2.49
CA LYS A 321 -1.06 -1.86 -2.30
C LYS A 321 -0.68 -0.88 -3.43
N SER A 322 0.61 -0.79 -3.79
CA SER A 322 1.09 0.11 -4.84
C SER A 322 0.43 -0.19 -6.19
N LEU A 323 0.25 -1.47 -6.52
CA LEU A 323 -0.47 -1.91 -7.72
C LEU A 323 -1.94 -1.45 -7.70
N ARG A 324 -2.63 -1.62 -6.57
CA ARG A 324 -4.02 -1.16 -6.40
C ARG A 324 -4.15 0.36 -6.54
N ASP A 325 -3.26 1.12 -5.90
CA ASP A 325 -3.22 2.59 -6.00
C ASP A 325 -2.98 3.04 -7.46
N ALA A 326 -2.06 2.38 -8.17
CA ALA A 326 -1.79 2.64 -9.58
C ALA A 326 -3.00 2.32 -10.48
N THR A 327 -3.67 1.18 -10.30
CA THR A 327 -4.88 0.81 -11.07
C THR A 327 -5.98 1.85 -10.92
N VAL A 328 -6.24 2.32 -9.70
CA VAL A 328 -7.28 3.32 -9.45
C VAL A 328 -6.87 4.68 -10.00
N LYS A 329 -5.62 5.12 -9.79
CA LYS A 329 -5.11 6.36 -10.40
C LYS A 329 -5.29 6.33 -11.92
N LYS A 330 -4.96 5.21 -12.57
CA LYS A 330 -5.13 5.01 -14.01
C LYS A 330 -6.60 5.04 -14.45
N TYR A 331 -7.54 4.49 -13.68
CA TYR A 331 -8.97 4.55 -14.02
C TYR A 331 -9.49 6.00 -14.19
N PHE A 332 -9.02 6.95 -13.36
CA PHE A 332 -9.46 8.35 -13.44
C PHE A 332 -8.57 9.23 -14.33
N PHE A 333 -7.25 9.03 -14.32
CA PHE A 333 -6.27 9.92 -14.96
C PHE A 333 -5.57 9.33 -16.20
N GLY A 334 -5.79 8.04 -16.48
CA GLY A 334 -5.12 7.34 -17.55
C GLY A 334 -3.62 7.15 -17.29
N ASP A 335 -2.83 7.20 -18.36
CA ASP A 335 -1.37 7.01 -18.37
C ASP A 335 -0.69 8.05 -19.29
N GLU A 336 0.62 7.90 -19.51
CA GLU A 336 1.41 8.81 -20.35
C GLU A 336 1.00 8.82 -21.83
N LYS A 337 0.47 7.71 -22.34
CA LYS A 337 0.03 7.56 -23.74
C LYS A 337 -1.42 8.01 -23.93
N CYS A 338 -2.25 7.85 -22.89
CA CYS A 338 -3.63 8.30 -22.86
C CYS A 338 -3.95 8.99 -21.54
N THR A 339 -3.76 10.31 -21.49
CA THR A 339 -4.10 11.12 -20.31
C THR A 339 -5.59 11.44 -20.28
N LEU A 340 -6.24 11.17 -19.13
CA LEU A 340 -7.65 11.43 -18.90
C LEU A 340 -7.85 12.64 -17.97
N SER A 341 -8.95 13.37 -18.18
CA SER A 341 -9.31 14.58 -17.41
C SER A 341 -10.57 14.35 -16.59
N PRO A 342 -10.47 13.79 -15.36
CA PRO A 342 -11.61 13.62 -14.49
C PRO A 342 -12.04 14.97 -13.88
N TYR A 343 -13.25 15.01 -13.32
CA TYR A 343 -13.92 16.24 -12.92
C TYR A 343 -14.44 16.16 -11.48
N THR A 344 -14.12 17.16 -10.65
CA THR A 344 -14.63 17.26 -9.28
C THR A 344 -16.04 17.84 -9.25
N VAL A 345 -16.96 17.11 -8.62
CA VAL A 345 -18.37 17.51 -8.41
C VAL A 345 -18.65 17.53 -6.91
N SER A 346 -19.44 18.51 -6.45
CA SER A 346 -19.99 18.47 -5.08
C SER A 346 -21.41 17.93 -5.08
N ILE A 347 -21.67 16.91 -4.27
CA ILE A 347 -22.99 16.26 -4.09
C ILE A 347 -23.47 16.42 -2.64
N GLU A 348 -24.78 16.54 -2.44
CA GLU A 348 -25.41 16.65 -1.11
C GLU A 348 -25.90 15.28 -0.63
N PHE A 349 -25.55 14.88 0.60
CA PHE A 349 -25.89 13.56 1.17
C PHE A 349 -27.39 13.32 1.28
N ASP A 350 -28.13 14.38 1.61
CA ASP A 350 -29.57 14.36 1.86
C ASP A 350 -30.40 14.55 0.57
N SER A 351 -29.73 14.62 -0.58
CA SER A 351 -30.41 14.77 -1.86
C SER A 351 -31.15 13.48 -2.21
N PRO A 352 -32.46 13.52 -2.54
CA PRO A 352 -33.19 12.33 -3.00
C PRO A 352 -32.67 11.76 -4.35
N THR A 353 -31.70 12.45 -4.95
CA THR A 353 -30.98 12.05 -6.16
C THR A 353 -30.05 10.85 -5.94
N PHE A 354 -29.57 10.62 -4.72
CA PHE A 354 -28.60 9.57 -4.39
C PHE A 354 -29.07 8.74 -3.19
N SER A 355 -28.63 7.49 -3.12
CA SER A 355 -28.82 6.66 -1.93
C SER A 355 -27.49 6.00 -1.60
N LEU A 356 -26.95 6.29 -0.42
CA LEU A 356 -25.67 5.76 0.05
C LEU A 356 -25.87 4.45 0.80
N TRP A 357 -24.96 3.50 0.54
CA TRP A 357 -24.97 2.16 1.10
C TRP A 357 -23.58 1.72 1.50
N GLU A 358 -23.50 0.89 2.52
CA GLU A 358 -22.30 0.31 3.09
C GLU A 358 -22.33 -1.22 2.94
N THR A 359 -21.19 -1.79 2.61
CA THR A 359 -20.96 -3.24 2.60
C THR A 359 -20.64 -3.73 4.01
N VAL A 360 -21.44 -4.68 4.53
CA VAL A 360 -21.23 -5.23 5.87
C VAL A 360 -20.24 -6.40 5.80
N ASP A 361 -19.08 -6.27 6.45
CA ASP A 361 -18.13 -7.36 6.64
C ASP A 361 -18.54 -8.24 7.83
N SER A 362 -18.69 -9.55 7.57
CA SER A 362 -19.02 -10.58 8.55
C SER A 362 -18.07 -10.55 9.76
N LEU A 363 -16.76 -10.40 9.52
CA LEU A 363 -15.71 -10.42 10.54
C LEU A 363 -15.76 -9.16 11.43
N SER A 364 -16.14 -8.03 10.85
CA SER A 364 -16.36 -6.76 11.59
C SER A 364 -17.64 -6.77 12.43
N SER A 365 -18.62 -7.59 12.05
CA SER A 365 -19.95 -7.58 12.67
C SER A 365 -20.05 -8.48 13.91
N GLU A 366 -19.27 -9.57 13.99
CA GLU A 366 -19.14 -10.34 15.23
C GLU A 366 -18.54 -9.52 16.38
N SER A 367 -17.56 -8.66 16.08
CA SER A 367 -16.94 -7.76 17.07
C SER A 367 -17.81 -6.56 17.47
N LYS A 368 -18.89 -6.27 16.73
CA LYS A 368 -19.91 -5.25 17.06
C LYS A 368 -21.11 -5.82 17.85
N ARG A 369 -21.28 -7.15 17.97
CA ARG A 369 -22.37 -7.82 18.75
C ARG A 369 -22.16 -7.79 20.28
N ASN A 370 -21.99 -6.61 20.87
CA ASN A 370 -22.00 -6.43 22.32
C ASN A 370 -23.43 -6.20 22.85
N THR A 371 -24.19 -7.29 23.07
CA THR A 371 -25.57 -7.28 23.62
C THR A 371 -25.71 -6.69 25.04
N SER A 372 -24.60 -6.30 25.67
CA SER A 372 -24.53 -5.80 27.04
C SER A 372 -24.78 -4.28 27.21
N PHE A 373 -25.23 -3.59 26.16
CA PHE A 373 -25.50 -2.14 26.17
C PHE A 373 -26.89 -1.72 25.67
N LEU A 374 -27.82 -2.66 25.46
CA LEU A 374 -29.23 -2.31 25.19
C LEU A 374 -29.87 -1.62 26.41
N PRO A 375 -30.68 -0.56 26.22
CA PRO A 375 -31.52 0.01 27.28
C PRO A 375 -32.53 -1.02 27.79
N ILE A 376 -32.85 -0.98 29.09
CA ILE A 376 -33.90 -1.82 29.67
C ILE A 376 -35.25 -1.40 29.06
N GLY A 377 -35.77 -2.23 28.15
CA GLY A 377 -37.09 -2.04 27.51
C GLY A 377 -37.10 -2.09 25.97
N GLU A 378 -35.95 -2.21 25.30
CA GLU A 378 -35.91 -2.48 23.86
C GLU A 378 -35.73 -3.98 23.57
N ASP A 379 -36.66 -4.57 22.83
CA ASP A 379 -36.59 -5.98 22.40
C ASP A 379 -35.48 -6.20 21.36
N GLU A 380 -34.80 -7.35 21.43
CA GLU A 380 -33.68 -7.72 20.54
C GLU A 380 -34.00 -7.63 19.04
N SER A 381 -35.29 -7.63 18.67
CA SER A 381 -35.76 -7.45 17.29
C SER A 381 -35.36 -6.12 16.64
N SER A 382 -35.06 -5.06 17.39
CA SER A 382 -34.66 -3.76 16.80
C SER A 382 -33.19 -3.74 16.33
N LEU A 383 -32.35 -4.63 16.86
CA LEU A 383 -30.95 -4.80 16.45
C LEU A 383 -30.73 -5.99 15.48
N GLN A 384 -31.82 -6.63 15.05
CA GLN A 384 -31.76 -7.61 13.96
C GLN A 384 -31.56 -6.88 12.63
N ILE A 385 -30.31 -6.52 12.33
CA ILE A 385 -29.81 -6.65 10.95
C ILE A 385 -30.10 -8.11 10.58
N GLY A 386 -30.97 -8.34 9.60
CA GLY A 386 -31.39 -9.68 9.24
C GLY A 386 -30.18 -10.52 8.85
N GLU A 387 -30.19 -11.83 9.08
CA GLU A 387 -29.10 -12.72 8.66
C GLU A 387 -28.86 -12.75 7.12
N GLU A 388 -29.67 -12.00 6.37
CA GLU A 388 -29.64 -11.82 4.91
C GLU A 388 -29.10 -10.47 4.43
N ASP A 389 -28.93 -9.49 5.33
CA ASP A 389 -28.58 -8.09 4.99
C ASP A 389 -27.07 -7.90 4.81
N VAL A 390 -26.66 -8.09 3.56
CA VAL A 390 -25.27 -8.01 3.06
C VAL A 390 -24.82 -6.56 2.81
N VAL A 391 -25.77 -5.63 2.74
CA VAL A 391 -25.57 -4.19 2.58
C VAL A 391 -26.52 -3.44 3.49
N ARG A 392 -26.11 -2.25 3.93
CA ARG A 392 -26.86 -1.40 4.85
C ARG A 392 -27.00 0.00 4.25
N LYS A 393 -28.19 0.59 4.30
CA LYS A 393 -28.38 1.99 3.86
C LYS A 393 -27.76 2.93 4.88
N LEU A 394 -26.97 3.89 4.41
CA LEU A 394 -26.41 4.95 5.23
C LEU A 394 -27.37 6.14 5.28
N THR A 395 -27.57 6.69 6.47
CA THR A 395 -28.24 7.97 6.67
C THR A 395 -27.24 9.12 6.59
N ALA A 396 -27.70 10.33 6.26
CA ALA A 396 -26.83 11.50 6.12
C ALA A 396 -26.13 11.94 7.43
N GLY A 397 -26.52 11.39 8.59
CA GLY A 397 -25.84 11.60 9.88
C GLY A 397 -24.74 10.57 10.19
N GLU A 398 -24.57 9.55 9.34
CA GLU A 398 -23.55 8.50 9.48
C GLU A 398 -22.37 8.67 8.52
N VAL A 399 -22.43 9.67 7.64
CA VAL A 399 -21.34 9.98 6.71
C VAL A 399 -20.45 11.05 7.31
N ASP A 400 -19.20 10.66 7.56
CA ASP A 400 -18.17 11.43 8.26
C ASP A 400 -16.84 11.40 7.49
N SER A 401 -15.79 12.02 8.05
CA SER A 401 -14.46 12.04 7.42
C SER A 401 -13.83 10.67 7.13
N ARG A 402 -14.33 9.54 7.68
CA ARG A 402 -13.81 8.19 7.35
C ARG A 402 -14.09 7.79 5.91
N PHE A 403 -15.04 8.44 5.26
CA PHE A 403 -15.37 8.20 3.85
C PHE A 403 -14.40 8.89 2.89
N GLU A 404 -13.50 9.77 3.38
CA GLU A 404 -12.45 10.39 2.58
C GLU A 404 -11.42 9.38 2.08
N ASN A 405 -10.98 9.57 0.83
CA ASN A 405 -10.05 8.70 0.12
C ASN A 405 -10.57 7.27 -0.17
N LEU A 406 -11.90 7.08 -0.13
CA LEU A 406 -12.54 5.85 -0.56
C LEU A 406 -13.00 5.93 -2.02
N VAL A 407 -12.96 4.77 -2.69
CA VAL A 407 -13.63 4.56 -3.98
C VAL A 407 -15.06 4.10 -3.73
N VAL A 408 -16.01 4.72 -4.41
CA VAL A 408 -17.44 4.48 -4.31
C VAL A 408 -17.96 3.93 -5.61
N ALA A 409 -18.62 2.78 -5.57
CA ALA A 409 -19.26 2.19 -6.74
C ALA A 409 -20.60 2.88 -7.03
N VAL A 410 -20.73 3.47 -8.23
CA VAL A 410 -22.01 3.95 -8.75
C VAL A 410 -22.73 2.75 -9.34
N LEU A 411 -23.86 2.36 -8.76
CA LEU A 411 -24.62 1.20 -9.20
C LEU A 411 -25.55 1.55 -10.38
N GLN A 412 -26.05 0.54 -11.09
CA GLN A 412 -27.05 0.74 -12.14
C GLN A 412 -28.47 0.98 -11.59
N VAL A 413 -28.79 0.56 -10.36
CA VAL A 413 -30.09 0.84 -9.72
C VAL A 413 -30.26 2.33 -9.40
N ASP A 414 -31.42 2.89 -9.72
CA ASP A 414 -31.80 4.27 -9.39
C ASP A 414 -31.90 4.47 -7.87
N ALA A 415 -31.52 5.63 -7.36
CA ALA A 415 -31.52 5.93 -5.92
C ALA A 415 -32.91 5.75 -5.25
N LYS A 416 -33.98 6.00 -6.01
CA LYS A 416 -35.39 5.89 -5.59
C LYS A 416 -35.88 4.44 -5.45
N ASP A 417 -35.29 3.51 -6.22
CA ASP A 417 -35.66 2.09 -6.29
C ASP A 417 -34.67 1.21 -5.51
N ALA A 418 -33.72 1.83 -4.80
CA ALA A 418 -32.66 1.14 -4.08
C ALA A 418 -33.20 0.46 -2.81
N GLY A 419 -33.41 -0.85 -2.90
CA GLY A 419 -33.53 -1.75 -1.75
C GLY A 419 -32.22 -2.50 -1.48
N ALA A 420 -32.12 -3.14 -0.31
CA ALA A 420 -30.89 -3.84 0.10
C ALA A 420 -30.52 -4.98 -0.86
N LYS A 421 -31.51 -5.71 -1.38
CA LYS A 421 -31.29 -6.78 -2.36
C LYS A 421 -30.78 -6.21 -3.69
N GLU A 422 -31.45 -5.20 -4.21
CA GLU A 422 -31.15 -4.57 -5.49
C GLU A 422 -29.73 -3.98 -5.48
N VAL A 423 -29.33 -3.36 -4.36
CA VAL A 423 -27.99 -2.80 -4.16
C VAL A 423 -26.92 -3.89 -4.00
N ALA A 424 -27.22 -4.99 -3.31
CA ALA A 424 -26.29 -6.11 -3.15
C ALA A 424 -26.05 -6.90 -4.46
N GLU A 425 -26.99 -6.84 -5.41
CA GLU A 425 -26.98 -7.62 -6.66
C GLU A 425 -26.80 -6.77 -7.95
N SER A 426 -26.75 -5.44 -7.84
CA SER A 426 -26.60 -4.53 -8.99
C SER A 426 -25.18 -4.56 -9.56
N SER A 427 -25.09 -4.51 -10.88
CA SER A 427 -23.85 -4.17 -11.58
C SER A 427 -23.48 -2.71 -11.37
N VAL A 428 -22.21 -2.40 -11.64
CA VAL A 428 -21.61 -1.07 -11.53
C VAL A 428 -21.72 -0.32 -12.86
N LEU A 429 -22.04 0.96 -12.80
CA LEU A 429 -22.01 1.92 -13.90
C LEU A 429 -20.62 2.57 -14.05
N GLY A 430 -19.97 2.85 -12.91
CA GLY A 430 -18.62 3.41 -12.83
C GLY A 430 -18.22 3.66 -11.38
N PHE A 431 -17.08 4.30 -11.18
CA PHE A 431 -16.54 4.59 -9.85
C PHE A 431 -16.37 6.09 -9.64
N LEU A 432 -16.59 6.54 -8.40
CA LEU A 432 -16.26 7.87 -7.91
C LEU A 432 -15.16 7.74 -6.86
N PHE A 433 -14.37 8.78 -6.65
CA PHE A 433 -13.41 8.85 -5.54
C PHE A 433 -13.76 10.02 -4.62
N VAL A 434 -13.88 9.77 -3.33
CA VAL A 434 -14.21 10.79 -2.33
C VAL A 434 -12.95 11.58 -1.99
N GLN A 435 -12.94 12.87 -2.31
CA GLN A 435 -11.81 13.76 -2.04
C GLN A 435 -11.91 14.43 -0.67
N GLU A 436 -13.12 14.83 -0.27
CA GLU A 436 -13.38 15.63 0.94
C GLU A 436 -14.84 15.44 1.38
N VAL A 437 -15.08 15.37 2.69
CA VAL A 437 -16.41 15.28 3.31
C VAL A 437 -16.67 16.50 4.19
N ASP A 438 -17.64 17.33 3.79
CA ASP A 438 -18.13 18.46 4.59
C ASP A 438 -19.38 18.04 5.38
N GLU A 439 -19.16 17.65 6.63
CA GLU A 439 -20.20 17.25 7.58
C GLU A 439 -21.16 18.40 7.92
N LYS A 440 -20.72 19.67 7.85
CA LYS A 440 -21.52 20.84 8.23
C LYS A 440 -22.49 21.23 7.13
N GLU A 441 -21.99 21.31 5.90
CA GLU A 441 -22.80 21.62 4.72
C GLU A 441 -23.55 20.38 4.20
N ARG A 442 -23.27 19.19 4.75
CA ARG A 442 -23.81 17.87 4.32
C ARG A 442 -23.45 17.57 2.85
N ARG A 443 -22.19 17.80 2.47
CA ARG A 443 -21.70 17.66 1.08
C ARG A 443 -20.46 16.78 0.99
N VAL A 444 -20.35 16.01 -0.10
CA VAL A 444 -19.09 15.41 -0.56
C VAL A 444 -18.51 16.24 -1.68
N LYS A 445 -17.18 16.31 -1.80
CA LYS A 445 -16.49 16.56 -3.08
C LYS A 445 -16.01 15.22 -3.63
N VAL A 446 -16.59 14.79 -4.75
CA VAL A 446 -16.22 13.54 -5.44
C VAL A 446 -15.50 13.85 -6.75
N LEU A 447 -14.45 13.09 -7.04
CA LEU A 447 -13.85 13.02 -8.35
C LEU A 447 -14.66 12.03 -9.21
N SER A 448 -15.12 12.49 -10.37
CA SER A 448 -15.85 11.71 -11.38
C SER A 448 -14.99 11.46 -12.62
N PRO A 449 -14.98 10.26 -13.22
CA PRO A 449 -14.25 9.99 -14.46
C PRO A 449 -14.90 10.66 -15.67
N VAL A 450 -16.17 11.05 -15.58
CA VAL A 450 -16.93 11.73 -16.63
C VAL A 450 -17.32 13.13 -16.16
N PRO A 451 -17.08 14.19 -16.96
CA PRO A 451 -17.50 15.55 -16.61
C PRO A 451 -19.01 15.70 -16.69
N GLY A 452 -19.61 16.39 -15.71
CA GLY A 452 -21.05 16.65 -15.65
C GLY A 452 -21.65 16.37 -14.28
N ARG A 453 -22.96 16.08 -14.24
CA ARG A 453 -23.66 15.70 -13.01
C ARG A 453 -23.47 14.21 -12.73
N VAL A 454 -23.27 13.87 -11.46
CA VAL A 454 -23.27 12.46 -11.01
C VAL A 454 -24.66 11.85 -11.27
N PRO A 455 -24.77 10.66 -11.89
CA PRO A 455 -26.05 10.00 -12.17
C PRO A 455 -26.85 9.67 -10.90
N ALA A 456 -28.18 9.79 -10.97
CA ALA A 456 -29.11 9.64 -9.85
C ALA A 456 -29.31 8.18 -9.37
N LYS A 457 -28.23 7.58 -8.85
CA LYS A 457 -28.08 6.15 -8.61
C LYS A 457 -27.80 5.82 -7.14
N ALA A 458 -27.96 4.55 -6.78
CA ALA A 458 -27.40 4.06 -5.54
C ALA A 458 -25.86 4.06 -5.60
N LEU A 459 -25.24 4.42 -4.48
CA LEU A 459 -23.81 4.48 -4.28
C LEU A 459 -23.44 3.47 -3.18
N ASN A 460 -22.49 2.56 -3.47
CA ASN A 460 -22.07 1.51 -2.53
C ASN A 460 -20.61 1.71 -2.13
N ILE A 461 -20.36 1.72 -0.82
CA ILE A 461 -19.07 2.01 -0.18
C ILE A 461 -18.67 0.81 0.72
N LEU A 462 -17.40 0.79 1.11
CA LEU A 462 -16.79 -0.24 1.93
C LEU A 462 -16.08 0.34 3.17
N ASP A 463 -16.31 -0.25 4.34
CA ASP A 463 -15.68 0.04 5.65
C ASP A 463 -14.41 -0.81 5.93
N ALA A 464 -13.56 -1.05 4.92
CA ALA A 464 -12.38 -1.93 5.06
C ALA A 464 -11.16 -1.45 4.25
N GLU A 465 -10.16 -0.91 4.97
CA GLU A 465 -8.70 -0.74 4.77
C GLU A 465 -8.07 -0.53 3.36
N ILE A 466 -8.83 -0.51 2.27
CA ILE A 466 -8.40 -0.17 0.91
C ILE A 466 -8.40 1.37 0.79
N LEU A 467 -7.60 2.02 1.63
CA LEU A 467 -7.36 3.46 1.59
C LEU A 467 -6.46 3.78 0.40
N ILE A 468 -7.11 4.14 -0.70
CA ILE A 468 -6.46 4.42 -1.98
C ILE A 468 -6.00 5.86 -2.00
N VAL A 469 -4.69 6.07 -2.12
CA VAL A 469 -4.13 7.44 -2.17
C VAL A 469 -4.14 7.92 -3.62
N MET A 470 -5.30 8.38 -4.09
CA MET A 470 -5.40 9.05 -5.38
C MET A 470 -4.75 10.44 -5.35
N SER A 471 -3.45 10.47 -5.60
CA SER A 471 -2.74 11.70 -5.97
C SER A 471 -3.14 12.13 -7.39
N ALA A 472 -3.93 13.21 -7.48
CA ALA A 472 -4.24 13.85 -8.75
C ALA A 472 -2.95 14.38 -9.44
N PRO A 473 -2.90 14.46 -10.78
CA PRO A 473 -1.87 15.20 -11.49
C PRO A 473 -2.16 16.70 -11.38
N LEU A 474 -1.84 17.25 -10.21
CA LEU A 474 -1.55 18.66 -10.04
C LEU A 474 -0.18 18.77 -9.35
N SER A 475 0.61 19.75 -9.76
CA SER A 475 1.78 20.18 -8.99
C SER A 475 1.34 20.53 -7.56
N PRO A 476 2.16 20.20 -6.55
CA PRO A 476 1.64 19.62 -5.32
C PRO A 476 1.21 20.67 -4.29
N PHE A 477 -0.04 20.60 -3.79
CA PHE A 477 -0.41 21.17 -2.48
C PHE A 477 -1.51 20.36 -1.75
N GLN A 478 -1.31 20.28 -0.43
CA GLN A 478 -2.02 19.55 0.64
C GLN A 478 -3.53 19.88 0.74
N GLY A 479 -4.42 19.15 1.44
CA GLY A 479 -4.33 18.03 2.41
C GLY A 479 -5.25 18.29 3.64
N LEU A 480 -5.68 17.28 4.44
CA LEU A 480 -6.36 17.39 5.75
C LEU A 480 -6.34 16.03 6.55
N THR A 481 -7.33 15.67 7.39
CA THR A 481 -7.09 15.39 8.83
C THR A 481 -7.92 14.34 9.62
N ILE A 482 -7.31 13.88 10.74
CA ILE A 482 -7.90 13.34 12.03
C ILE A 482 -8.63 11.98 11.94
N ASP A 483 -8.33 10.91 12.71
CA ASP A 483 -7.64 10.63 13.99
C ASP A 483 -8.51 10.48 15.28
N ARG A 484 -9.70 9.87 15.09
CA ARG A 484 -10.42 8.90 15.97
C ARG A 484 -11.06 9.30 17.33
N VAL A 485 -12.10 8.53 17.70
CA VAL A 485 -12.89 8.59 18.95
C VAL A 485 -12.94 7.20 19.63
N SER A 486 -12.96 7.14 20.97
CA SER A 486 -13.29 5.91 21.73
C SER A 486 -13.82 6.18 23.16
N PHE A 487 -14.51 5.19 23.76
CA PHE A 487 -15.27 5.28 25.02
C PHE A 487 -14.80 4.26 26.08
N LEU A 488 -15.12 4.48 27.37
CA LEU A 488 -15.21 3.41 28.40
C LEU A 488 -16.23 3.76 29.53
N GLY A 489 -16.84 2.74 30.15
CA GLY A 489 -17.85 2.86 31.23
C GLY A 489 -17.28 2.77 32.66
N LYS A 490 -18.06 2.71 33.75
CA LYS A 490 -19.49 2.35 33.94
C LYS A 490 -20.13 3.21 35.07
N GLY A 491 -21.47 3.31 35.05
CA GLY A 491 -22.27 4.04 36.04
C GLY A 491 -22.74 5.40 35.48
N ASP A 492 -24.02 5.50 35.16
CA ASP A 492 -24.72 6.71 34.65
C ASP A 492 -23.98 7.54 33.59
N ARG A 493 -24.05 7.08 32.34
CA ARG A 493 -23.37 7.68 31.19
C ARG A 493 -24.06 8.95 30.66
N LYS A 494 -23.76 10.09 31.28
CA LYS A 494 -23.78 11.40 30.62
C LYS A 494 -22.49 12.16 30.96
N ILE A 495 -21.61 12.37 29.98
CA ILE A 495 -20.44 13.24 30.13
C ILE A 495 -20.32 14.18 28.93
N TYR A 496 -20.35 15.48 29.24
CA TYR A 496 -19.89 16.58 28.40
C TYR A 496 -18.36 16.63 28.47
N ILE A 497 -17.67 16.97 27.37
CA ILE A 497 -16.23 17.24 27.42
C ILE A 497 -15.94 18.68 27.02
N HIS A 498 -15.65 19.49 28.03
CA HIS A 498 -14.86 20.72 27.89
C HIS A 498 -13.37 20.34 27.82
N PHE A 499 -12.58 21.09 27.04
CA PHE A 499 -11.12 21.02 27.09
C PHE A 499 -10.59 21.56 28.42
N LEU A 500 -9.79 20.76 29.14
CA LEU A 500 -8.61 21.23 29.89
C LEU A 500 -7.71 20.07 30.35
N THR A 501 -6.42 20.39 30.48
CA THR A 501 -5.28 19.48 30.71
C THR A 501 -5.30 18.69 32.02
N ARG A 502 -5.02 17.37 31.98
CA ARG A 502 -3.83 16.72 32.61
C ARG A 502 -3.83 15.18 32.52
N LEU A 503 -2.66 14.65 32.13
CA LEU A 503 -1.92 13.47 32.62
C LEU A 503 -2.63 12.16 33.08
N THR A 504 -1.96 11.06 32.71
CA THR A 504 -1.93 9.71 33.33
C THR A 504 -3.03 8.66 33.02
N SER A 505 -2.71 7.84 32.02
CA SER A 505 -2.23 6.45 32.19
C SER A 505 -3.15 5.22 32.05
N SER A 506 -2.54 4.23 31.38
CA SER A 506 -2.72 2.77 31.46
C SER A 506 -3.74 2.08 30.54
N HIS A 507 -3.20 1.14 29.77
CA HIS A 507 -3.85 -0.03 29.18
C HIS A 507 -3.06 -1.27 29.65
N PRO A 508 -3.66 -2.48 29.63
CA PRO A 508 -3.17 -3.60 30.43
C PRO A 508 -1.95 -4.29 29.82
N TYR A 509 -0.92 -4.53 30.64
CA TYR A 509 0.18 -5.44 30.32
C TYR A 509 -0.09 -6.85 30.84
N ASN A 510 0.44 -7.86 30.14
CA ASN A 510 0.55 -9.21 30.67
C ASN A 510 1.29 -9.18 32.01
N SER A 511 0.75 -9.91 33.01
CA SER A 511 1.18 -9.81 34.40
C SER A 511 2.59 -10.39 34.62
N HIS A 512 3.59 -9.53 34.49
CA HIS A 512 4.85 -9.64 35.22
C HIS A 512 4.81 -8.64 36.37
N PRO A 513 5.35 -8.96 37.56
CA PRO A 513 5.23 -8.08 38.72
C PRO A 513 5.90 -6.74 38.44
N HIS A 514 5.10 -5.66 38.36
CA HIS A 514 5.56 -4.30 38.12
C HIS A 514 6.57 -3.86 39.19
N ARG A 515 7.85 -4.02 38.88
CA ARG A 515 8.97 -3.69 39.77
C ARG A 515 9.36 -2.24 39.52
N THR A 516 9.20 -1.38 40.52
CA THR A 516 9.80 -0.03 40.48
C THR A 516 11.20 -0.09 41.08
N ILE A 517 12.22 0.31 40.31
CA ILE A 517 13.58 0.55 40.83
C ILE A 517 13.73 2.05 41.04
N ARG A 518 13.98 2.48 42.28
CA ARG A 518 14.30 3.89 42.59
C ARG A 518 15.82 4.06 42.65
N VAL A 519 16.37 4.90 41.77
CA VAL A 519 17.78 5.29 41.84
C VAL A 519 17.98 6.10 43.12
N LYS A 520 19.03 5.78 43.89
CA LYS A 520 19.36 6.55 45.10
C LYS A 520 20.00 7.89 44.69
N SER A 521 19.87 8.92 45.51
CA SER A 521 20.61 10.17 45.30
C SER A 521 22.12 9.88 45.25
N GLY A 522 22.79 10.32 44.17
CA GLY A 522 24.19 10.00 43.89
C GLY A 522 24.48 8.57 43.43
N GLY A 523 23.45 7.73 43.23
CA GLY A 523 23.57 6.41 42.61
C GLY A 523 23.54 6.47 41.09
N SER A 524 24.08 5.43 40.44
CA SER A 524 24.12 5.33 38.97
C SER A 524 22.77 4.92 38.38
N ILE A 525 22.35 5.63 37.33
CA ILE A 525 21.18 5.28 36.51
C ILE A 525 21.48 4.02 35.69
N GLN A 526 22.66 3.92 35.08
CA GLN A 526 23.02 2.74 34.29
C GLN A 526 23.00 1.46 35.14
N SER A 527 23.43 1.54 36.40
CA SER A 527 23.38 0.40 37.33
C SER A 527 21.94 -0.06 37.61
N ALA A 528 20.97 0.84 37.60
CA ALA A 528 19.55 0.49 37.72
C ALA A 528 18.97 -0.12 36.44
N ILE A 529 19.41 0.35 35.27
CA ILE A 529 19.06 -0.22 33.96
C ILE A 529 19.61 -1.65 33.83
N SER A 530 20.89 -1.86 34.18
CA SER A 530 21.58 -3.15 34.04
C SER A 530 21.04 -4.27 34.93
N ILE A 531 20.21 -3.96 35.95
CA ILE A 531 19.54 -4.96 36.82
C ILE A 531 18.02 -5.01 36.60
N ALA A 532 17.50 -4.27 35.61
CA ALA A 532 16.09 -4.19 35.31
C ALA A 532 15.64 -5.39 34.45
N ASN A 533 14.46 -5.92 34.77
CA ASN A 533 13.77 -6.91 33.95
C ASN A 533 12.75 -6.20 33.03
N PRO A 534 12.27 -6.83 31.95
CA PRO A 534 11.18 -6.28 31.15
C PRO A 534 9.95 -5.92 32.02
N GLY A 535 9.33 -4.77 31.75
CA GLY A 535 8.23 -4.20 32.53
C GLY A 535 8.67 -3.39 33.78
N THR A 536 9.97 -3.18 33.98
CA THR A 536 10.50 -2.40 35.11
C THR A 536 10.34 -0.89 34.87
N THR A 537 9.83 -0.19 35.88
CA THR A 537 9.86 1.28 35.93
C THR A 537 11.07 1.75 36.74
N ILE A 538 11.96 2.54 36.13
CA ILE A 538 13.14 3.12 36.77
C ILE A 538 12.84 4.58 37.10
N SER A 539 12.82 4.92 38.39
CA SER A 539 12.53 6.26 38.90
C SER A 539 13.83 6.97 39.33
N VAL A 540 14.09 8.03 38.56
CA VAL A 540 15.07 9.12 38.56
C VAL A 540 14.91 10.28 39.56
N PRO A 541 15.45 10.33 40.80
CA PRO A 541 15.25 11.53 41.62
C PRO A 541 15.98 12.75 41.02
N PRO A 542 15.56 13.99 41.35
CA PRO A 542 16.24 15.20 40.89
C PRO A 542 17.73 15.18 41.29
N GLY A 543 18.60 15.53 40.35
CA GLY A 543 20.05 15.47 40.54
C GLY A 543 20.79 15.66 39.22
N THR A 544 22.12 15.81 39.26
CA THR A 544 22.96 15.82 38.05
C THR A 544 23.74 14.51 37.97
N TYR A 545 23.59 13.82 36.85
CA TYR A 545 24.17 12.51 36.57
C TYR A 545 25.15 12.67 35.39
N ARG A 546 26.38 12.19 35.58
CA ARG A 546 27.46 12.22 34.57
C ARG A 546 27.67 10.81 34.05
N GLU A 547 26.73 10.35 33.23
CA GLU A 547 26.61 8.97 32.77
C GLU A 547 26.28 8.93 31.27
N GLN A 548 26.63 7.82 30.63
CA GLN A 548 26.11 7.40 29.33
C GLN A 548 25.19 6.20 29.59
N LEU A 549 23.97 6.21 29.02
CA LEU A 549 22.96 5.19 29.27
C LEU A 549 22.79 4.28 28.06
N LEU A 550 22.80 2.97 28.30
CA LEU A 550 22.54 1.89 27.34
C LEU A 550 21.30 1.12 27.78
N ILE A 551 20.26 1.13 26.96
CA ILE A 551 19.01 0.38 27.17
C ILE A 551 18.88 -0.66 26.05
N THR A 552 19.00 -1.93 26.44
CA THR A 552 18.80 -3.13 25.58
C THR A 552 17.71 -4.07 26.10
N THR A 553 17.16 -3.78 27.28
CA THR A 553 16.04 -4.54 27.87
C THR A 553 14.71 -3.96 27.36
N PRO A 554 13.79 -4.77 26.80
CA PRO A 554 12.49 -4.29 26.33
C PRO A 554 11.55 -3.89 27.49
N SER A 555 10.49 -3.13 27.18
CA SER A 555 9.44 -2.71 28.11
C SER A 555 9.96 -1.97 29.36
N ILE A 556 11.01 -1.16 29.20
CA ILE A 556 11.56 -0.31 30.27
C ILE A 556 10.91 1.07 30.24
N THR A 557 10.41 1.52 31.38
CA THR A 557 9.93 2.90 31.58
C THR A 557 10.93 3.67 32.45
N LEU A 558 11.67 4.60 31.87
CA LEU A 558 12.67 5.43 32.55
C LEU A 558 12.10 6.82 32.82
N ILE A 559 11.87 7.15 34.09
CA ILE A 559 11.21 8.38 34.54
C ILE A 559 12.22 9.24 35.31
N GLY A 560 12.58 10.39 34.75
CA GLY A 560 13.30 11.46 35.43
C GLY A 560 12.32 12.35 36.18
N HIS A 561 12.64 12.72 37.41
CA HIS A 561 11.93 13.76 38.16
C HIS A 561 12.76 15.05 38.08
N ASN A 562 12.92 15.59 36.87
CA ASN A 562 13.89 16.65 36.55
C ASN A 562 15.35 16.23 36.81
N ALA A 563 15.68 14.97 36.51
CA ALA A 563 17.06 14.48 36.54
C ALA A 563 17.84 15.06 35.34
N ILE A 564 19.03 15.60 35.60
CA ILE A 564 19.90 16.23 34.59
C ILE A 564 20.99 15.24 34.18
N LEU A 565 20.91 14.69 32.97
CA LEU A 565 21.94 13.86 32.37
C LEU A 565 22.95 14.73 31.59
N THR A 566 24.24 14.48 31.83
CA THR A 566 25.38 15.20 31.23
C THR A 566 26.51 14.20 30.91
N PRO A 567 27.47 14.55 30.04
CA PRO A 567 28.54 13.64 29.65
C PRO A 567 29.31 13.04 30.83
N PRO A 568 29.64 11.73 30.78
CA PRO A 568 30.58 11.13 31.71
C PRO A 568 32.00 11.66 31.45
N PRO A 569 32.94 11.51 32.41
CA PRO A 569 34.36 11.82 32.19
C PRO A 569 35.01 10.97 31.08
N SER A 570 34.44 9.80 30.79
CA SER A 570 34.88 8.85 29.76
C SER A 570 33.68 8.11 29.20
N PHE A 571 33.59 7.99 27.87
CA PHE A 571 32.55 7.23 27.18
C PHE A 571 32.91 5.73 27.09
N ILE A 572 31.88 4.88 26.95
CA ILE A 572 32.05 3.44 26.70
C ILE A 572 31.64 3.17 25.25
N ASN A 573 32.57 2.64 24.46
CA ASN A 573 32.28 2.31 23.06
C ASN A 573 31.18 1.26 22.97
N ASN A 574 30.20 1.53 22.12
CA ASN A 574 29.01 0.70 21.91
C ASN A 574 28.50 0.91 20.47
N THR A 575 27.37 0.29 20.11
CA THR A 575 26.87 0.27 18.73
C THR A 575 26.53 1.65 18.13
N CYS A 576 26.35 2.72 18.94
CA CYS A 576 26.21 4.09 18.41
C CYS A 576 27.50 4.93 18.44
N THR A 577 28.63 4.36 18.86
CA THR A 577 29.92 5.01 18.67
C THR A 577 30.15 5.20 17.17
N ASN A 578 30.40 6.45 16.78
CA ASN A 578 30.49 6.93 15.39
C ASN A 578 29.17 7.02 14.59
N LEU A 579 27.98 6.84 15.20
CA LEU A 579 26.70 6.87 14.48
C LEU A 579 26.48 8.18 13.70
N ALA A 580 26.93 9.32 14.24
CA ALA A 580 26.87 10.63 13.60
C ALA A 580 28.26 11.10 13.08
N GLY A 581 29.08 10.14 12.62
CA GLY A 581 30.44 10.38 12.14
C GLY A 581 31.52 10.12 13.20
N ALA A 582 32.78 10.07 12.77
CA ALA A 582 33.90 9.59 13.58
C ALA A 582 34.06 10.34 14.92
N GLY A 583 34.17 9.58 16.01
CA GLY A 583 34.33 10.09 17.38
C GLY A 583 33.02 10.46 18.10
N THR A 584 31.86 10.40 17.43
CA THR A 584 30.57 10.73 18.06
C THR A 584 30.08 9.65 19.02
N GLN A 585 29.30 10.07 20.03
CA GLN A 585 28.73 9.23 21.08
C GLN A 585 27.31 9.73 21.42
N ALA A 586 26.40 8.82 21.80
CA ALA A 586 25.08 9.17 22.31
C ALA A 586 25.05 9.24 23.85
N GLY A 587 24.22 10.10 24.42
CA GLY A 587 23.98 10.21 25.86
C GLY A 587 23.02 9.15 26.40
N ILE A 588 21.86 9.00 25.75
CA ILE A 588 20.98 7.84 25.92
C ILE A 588 20.96 7.07 24.60
N TRP A 589 21.32 5.79 24.67
CA TRP A 589 21.31 4.84 23.56
C TRP A 589 20.29 3.73 23.84
N ILE A 590 19.33 3.59 22.93
CA ILE A 590 18.29 2.57 22.96
C ILE A 590 18.51 1.70 21.73
N SER A 591 18.83 0.41 21.90
CA SER A 591 19.31 -0.46 20.82
C SER A 591 18.57 -1.78 20.75
N GLY A 592 18.09 -2.10 19.55
CA GLY A 592 17.82 -3.47 19.13
C GLY A 592 19.07 -4.35 19.21
N ASP A 593 18.86 -5.66 19.11
CA ASP A 593 19.93 -6.65 19.00
C ASP A 593 20.26 -6.94 17.53
N GLY A 594 21.52 -7.30 17.25
CA GLY A 594 21.99 -7.60 15.91
C GLY A 594 21.84 -6.45 14.90
N VAL A 595 21.99 -5.20 15.33
CA VAL A 595 21.95 -4.02 14.44
C VAL A 595 23.20 -3.99 13.55
N VAL A 596 23.01 -3.91 12.24
CA VAL A 596 24.07 -3.73 11.24
C VAL A 596 24.01 -2.31 10.68
N LEU A 597 25.07 -1.54 10.93
CA LEU A 597 25.26 -0.20 10.41
C LEU A 597 26.11 -0.20 9.14
N GLN A 598 25.95 0.87 8.35
CA GLN A 598 26.87 1.27 7.29
C GLN A 598 28.31 1.41 7.82
N ASP A 599 29.29 1.10 6.97
CA ASP A 599 30.71 1.27 7.30
C ASP A 599 31.07 2.76 7.41
N LEU A 600 31.84 3.11 8.44
CA LEU A 600 32.28 4.48 8.72
C LEU A 600 33.10 5.09 7.57
N LYS A 601 33.76 4.27 6.75
CA LYS A 601 34.48 4.74 5.55
C LYS A 601 33.55 5.37 4.49
N ASP A 602 32.29 4.94 4.47
CA ASP A 602 31.27 5.34 3.51
C ASP A 602 30.38 6.49 4.06
N PHE A 603 30.80 7.12 5.17
CA PHE A 603 30.09 8.22 5.82
C PHE A 603 30.07 9.48 4.94
N ASN A 604 28.86 9.92 4.59
CA ASN A 604 28.57 11.01 3.65
C ASN A 604 28.42 12.40 4.31
N GLY A 605 28.57 12.51 5.64
CA GLY A 605 28.35 13.75 6.40
C GLY A 605 27.06 13.81 7.22
N GLU A 606 26.29 12.72 7.26
CA GLU A 606 24.95 12.66 7.87
C GLU A 606 24.93 11.80 9.15
N HIS A 607 24.27 10.64 9.15
CA HIS A 607 24.45 9.56 10.12
C HIS A 607 24.57 8.22 9.38
N LEU A 608 25.19 7.21 10.02
CA LEU A 608 25.30 5.88 9.42
C LEU A 608 23.91 5.27 9.25
N LYS A 609 23.63 4.72 8.07
CA LYS A 609 22.36 4.03 7.77
C LYS A 609 22.31 2.66 8.45
N VAL A 610 21.12 2.22 8.86
CA VAL A 610 20.87 0.87 9.39
C VAL A 610 20.47 -0.04 8.24
N PHE A 611 21.27 -1.07 7.94
CA PHE A 611 20.97 -2.04 6.89
C PHE A 611 20.09 -3.19 7.38
N SER A 612 20.24 -3.59 8.64
CA SER A 612 19.37 -4.61 9.25
C SER A 612 19.37 -4.52 10.77
N VAL A 613 18.33 -5.12 11.37
CA VAL A 613 18.13 -5.24 12.81
C VAL A 613 17.75 -6.70 13.08
N GLY A 614 18.53 -7.41 13.87
CA GLY A 614 18.29 -8.82 14.20
C GLY A 614 17.04 -9.02 15.04
N SER A 615 16.88 -8.23 16.11
CA SER A 615 15.67 -8.21 16.94
C SER A 615 15.38 -6.81 17.46
N TYR A 616 14.14 -6.36 17.27
CA TYR A 616 13.68 -5.06 17.74
C TYR A 616 13.37 -5.11 19.24
N ILE A 617 13.95 -4.20 20.04
CA ILE A 617 13.49 -4.01 21.43
C ILE A 617 12.24 -3.14 21.44
N LYS A 618 11.24 -3.52 22.25
CA LYS A 618 9.90 -2.95 22.19
C LYS A 618 9.56 -2.12 23.42
N ASP A 619 8.63 -1.18 23.24
CA ASP A 619 7.85 -0.53 24.29
C ASP A 619 8.69 0.23 25.35
N ILE A 620 9.73 0.93 24.90
CA ILE A 620 10.58 1.76 25.76
C ILE A 620 9.93 3.14 25.95
N ILE A 621 9.90 3.65 27.18
CA ILE A 621 9.39 4.99 27.48
C ILE A 621 10.46 5.79 28.24
N ILE A 622 10.79 7.00 27.78
CA ILE A 622 11.71 7.92 28.48
C ILE A 622 11.03 9.27 28.68
N THR A 623 10.94 9.71 29.94
CA THR A 623 10.24 10.95 30.28
C THR A 623 10.82 11.71 31.46
N GLY A 624 10.69 13.05 31.46
CA GLY A 624 11.01 13.92 32.60
C GLY A 624 12.51 14.18 32.85
N PHE A 625 13.37 13.92 31.88
CA PHE A 625 14.81 14.24 31.96
C PHE A 625 15.13 15.63 31.40
N THR A 626 16.24 16.21 31.88
CA THR A 626 17.01 17.21 31.14
C THR A 626 18.28 16.54 30.63
N ILE A 627 18.54 16.51 29.32
CA ILE A 627 19.69 15.83 28.72
C ILE A 627 20.47 16.85 27.90
N LYS A 628 21.78 17.00 28.11
CA LYS A 628 22.53 18.06 27.45
C LYS A 628 24.01 17.84 27.22
N ASN A 629 24.54 18.56 26.23
CA ASN A 629 25.96 18.76 25.92
C ASN A 629 26.73 17.50 25.48
N PHE A 630 26.06 16.48 24.95
CA PHE A 630 26.74 15.29 24.44
C PHE A 630 27.43 15.54 23.08
N GLY A 631 28.67 15.07 22.96
CA GLY A 631 29.57 15.33 21.80
C GLY A 631 29.21 14.61 20.50
N GLY A 632 27.99 14.09 20.39
CA GLY A 632 27.42 13.52 19.16
C GLY A 632 25.91 13.62 19.20
N LEU A 633 25.28 12.75 19.99
CA LEU A 633 23.83 12.69 20.15
C LEU A 633 23.39 12.81 21.61
N ASN A 634 22.28 13.49 21.90
CA ASN A 634 21.71 13.48 23.25
C ASN A 634 20.86 12.20 23.47
N ILE A 635 19.95 11.88 22.55
CA ILE A 635 19.17 10.64 22.53
C ILE A 635 19.28 9.98 21.15
N ALA A 636 19.52 8.66 21.12
CA ALA A 636 19.53 7.87 19.89
C ALA A 636 18.73 6.56 20.07
N ILE A 637 17.78 6.32 19.15
CA ILE A 637 16.83 5.21 19.14
C ILE A 637 17.09 4.36 17.89
N VAL A 638 17.58 3.13 18.03
CA VAL A 638 18.00 2.33 16.87
C VAL A 638 17.54 0.89 16.94
N GLY A 639 16.88 0.45 15.87
CA GLY A 639 16.28 -0.88 15.80
C GLY A 639 15.27 -1.13 16.92
N CYS A 640 14.46 -0.14 17.25
CA CYS A 640 13.44 -0.23 18.30
C CYS A 640 12.02 -0.23 17.73
N GLU A 641 11.04 -0.67 18.52
CA GLU A 641 9.62 -0.64 18.15
C GLU A 641 8.79 0.00 19.26
N ASN A 642 7.85 0.89 18.93
CA ASN A 642 6.98 1.59 19.89
C ASN A 642 7.73 2.41 20.97
N THR A 643 8.92 2.93 20.67
CA THR A 643 9.65 3.78 21.63
C THR A 643 9.01 5.15 21.77
N ILE A 644 8.74 5.58 23.01
CA ILE A 644 8.17 6.89 23.34
C ILE A 644 9.20 7.75 24.08
N ILE A 645 9.55 8.90 23.50
CA ILE A 645 10.36 9.94 24.15
C ILE A 645 9.44 11.13 24.41
N GLU A 646 9.08 11.39 25.67
CA GLU A 646 8.11 12.44 25.99
C GLU A 646 8.40 13.30 27.21
N ASN A 647 8.02 14.58 27.16
CA ASN A 647 8.18 15.52 28.28
C ASN A 647 9.64 15.65 28.78
N ASN A 648 10.62 15.60 27.88
CA ASN A 648 12.04 15.83 28.19
C ASN A 648 12.51 17.22 27.74
N ALA A 649 13.55 17.75 28.38
CA ALA A 649 14.29 18.94 27.95
C ALA A 649 15.67 18.51 27.41
N VAL A 650 15.80 18.48 26.08
CA VAL A 650 17.02 18.06 25.37
C VAL A 650 17.74 19.30 24.85
N SER A 651 19.08 19.36 24.95
CA SER A 651 19.80 20.55 24.50
C SER A 651 21.26 20.36 24.10
N SER A 652 21.65 21.07 23.04
CA SER A 652 23.05 21.35 22.68
C SER A 652 23.92 20.10 22.47
N ALA A 653 23.42 19.06 21.81
CA ALA A 653 24.29 18.06 21.17
C ALA A 653 25.09 18.69 20.01
N SER A 654 26.21 18.08 19.61
CA SER A 654 27.04 18.58 18.50
C SER A 654 26.50 18.21 17.11
N GLN A 655 25.76 17.10 16.97
CA GLN A 655 25.19 16.64 15.70
C GLN A 655 23.66 16.55 15.76
N TYR A 656 23.11 15.68 16.61
CA TYR A 656 21.67 15.42 16.71
C TYR A 656 21.19 15.49 18.16
N ASP A 657 20.17 16.29 18.47
CA ASP A 657 19.60 16.24 19.83
C ASP A 657 18.79 14.94 20.03
N ILE A 658 17.91 14.60 19.10
CA ILE A 658 17.20 13.31 19.07
C ILE A 658 17.30 12.70 17.68
N LEU A 659 17.81 11.47 17.59
CA LEU A 659 17.80 10.66 16.37
C LEU A 659 17.01 9.38 16.61
N THR A 660 16.14 9.03 15.67
CA THR A 660 15.68 7.65 15.48
C THR A 660 16.10 7.16 14.11
N VAL A 661 16.71 5.96 14.03
CA VAL A 661 17.13 5.37 12.76
C VAL A 661 16.95 3.84 12.78
N GLY A 662 16.42 3.29 11.70
CA GLY A 662 16.17 1.85 11.58
C GLY A 662 15.11 1.31 12.55
N SER A 663 14.36 2.17 13.24
CA SER A 663 13.30 1.79 14.19
C SER A 663 11.93 1.74 13.51
N LYS A 664 10.86 1.53 14.30
CA LYS A 664 9.47 1.39 13.85
C LYS A 664 8.50 2.03 14.86
N ASN A 665 7.55 2.84 14.38
CA ASN A 665 6.51 3.45 15.21
C ASN A 665 7.08 4.24 16.42
N SER A 666 8.21 4.92 16.24
CA SER A 666 8.80 5.78 17.27
C SER A 666 7.92 7.01 17.49
N LYS A 667 7.79 7.46 18.74
CA LYS A 667 6.97 8.61 19.13
C LYS A 667 7.80 9.59 19.93
N ILE A 668 8.11 10.75 19.36
CA ILE A 668 8.86 11.81 20.02
C ILE A 668 7.89 12.98 20.21
N GLN A 669 7.42 13.18 21.44
CA GLN A 669 6.32 14.10 21.70
C GLN A 669 6.49 14.98 22.94
N GLN A 670 5.96 16.20 22.93
CA GLN A 670 5.97 17.10 24.11
C GLN A 670 7.37 17.43 24.67
N ASN A 671 8.45 17.27 23.89
CA ASN A 671 9.81 17.60 24.33
C ASN A 671 10.16 19.06 24.03
N THR A 672 11.07 19.64 24.81
CA THR A 672 11.73 20.91 24.48
C THR A 672 13.15 20.61 24.03
N VAL A 673 13.50 20.98 22.79
CA VAL A 673 14.76 20.69 22.10
C VAL A 673 15.43 22.02 21.74
N LEU A 674 16.58 22.32 22.34
CA LEU A 674 17.16 23.67 22.34
C LEU A 674 18.69 23.66 22.22
N SER A 675 19.22 24.28 21.18
CA SER A 675 20.65 24.60 21.18
C SER A 675 20.94 25.89 21.95
N THR A 676 22.07 25.93 22.65
CA THR A 676 22.64 27.14 23.25
C THR A 676 23.91 27.51 22.49
N PRO A 677 23.95 28.65 21.77
CA PRO A 677 25.15 29.10 21.06
C PRO A 677 26.40 29.16 21.95
N GLY A 678 27.56 28.80 21.39
CA GLY A 678 28.87 28.83 22.07
C GLY A 678 29.31 27.55 22.80
N ILE A 679 28.51 26.48 22.83
CA ILE A 679 28.89 25.17 23.39
C ILE A 679 29.66 24.31 22.37
N PHE A 680 29.16 24.22 21.13
CA PHE A 680 29.78 23.59 19.97
C PHE A 680 29.83 24.56 18.77
N PRO A 681 30.76 24.38 17.81
CA PRO A 681 30.91 25.30 16.66
C PRO A 681 29.84 25.16 15.58
N SER A 682 29.12 24.04 15.56
CA SER A 682 28.02 23.74 14.63
C SER A 682 26.95 22.95 15.37
N TYR A 683 25.68 23.30 15.20
CA TYR A 683 24.53 22.54 15.71
C TYR A 683 23.70 22.08 14.52
N PHE A 684 23.88 20.83 14.11
CA PHE A 684 23.38 20.39 12.82
C PHE A 684 21.86 20.18 12.86
N ILE A 685 21.36 19.22 13.63
CA ILE A 685 19.94 18.83 13.61
C ILE A 685 19.33 18.75 15.02
N GLY A 686 18.12 19.30 15.18
CA GLY A 686 17.32 19.18 16.40
C GLY A 686 16.75 17.77 16.59
N ILE A 687 15.82 17.36 15.72
CA ILE A 687 15.27 16.00 15.68
C ILE A 687 15.41 15.45 14.25
N CYS A 688 16.01 14.27 14.08
CA CYS A 688 15.93 13.50 12.84
C CYS A 688 15.25 12.14 13.04
N MET A 689 14.62 11.65 11.98
CA MET A 689 13.97 10.35 11.94
C MET A 689 14.16 9.66 10.59
N ASP A 690 14.89 8.56 10.62
CA ASP A 690 15.21 7.63 9.52
C ASP A 690 14.75 6.20 9.89
N ASP A 691 13.51 6.10 10.37
CA ASP A 691 12.87 4.84 10.74
C ASP A 691 12.43 4.05 9.49
N THR A 692 12.45 2.73 9.60
CA THR A 692 12.10 1.83 8.47
C THR A 692 10.64 2.01 8.01
N ILE A 693 9.75 2.40 8.92
CA ILE A 693 8.36 2.75 8.66
C ILE A 693 7.77 3.49 9.86
N THR A 694 6.97 4.53 9.59
CA THR A 694 6.13 5.30 10.52
C THR A 694 6.81 5.85 11.78
N VAL A 695 6.76 7.17 11.93
CA VAL A 695 7.23 7.89 13.13
C VAL A 695 6.26 9.02 13.45
N THR A 696 5.96 9.25 14.73
CA THR A 696 5.13 10.37 15.18
C THR A 696 5.99 11.41 15.88
N ILE A 697 6.05 12.63 15.36
CA ILE A 697 6.73 13.76 15.99
C ILE A 697 5.68 14.82 16.29
N SER A 698 5.29 15.03 17.57
CA SER A 698 4.22 15.99 17.87
C SER A 698 4.40 16.83 19.13
N HIS A 699 3.83 18.03 19.15
CA HIS A 699 3.85 18.92 20.33
C HIS A 699 5.26 19.29 20.86
N ASN A 700 6.33 19.07 20.10
CA ASN A 700 7.69 19.43 20.52
C ASN A 700 7.96 20.92 20.27
N LYS A 701 8.79 21.53 21.12
CA LYS A 701 9.32 22.88 20.91
C LYS A 701 10.80 22.79 20.51
N ILE A 702 11.17 23.28 19.34
CA ILE A 702 12.51 23.10 18.75
C ILE A 702 13.12 24.46 18.39
N SER A 703 14.37 24.74 18.79
CA SER A 703 15.01 26.03 18.45
C SER A 703 16.55 26.06 18.46
N ASN A 704 17.13 27.03 17.73
CA ASN A 704 18.57 27.33 17.61
C ASN A 704 19.44 26.30 16.85
N TYR A 705 18.84 25.43 16.03
CA TYR A 705 19.53 24.46 15.16
C TYR A 705 19.68 24.95 13.71
N PHE A 706 20.63 24.38 12.97
CA PHE A 706 20.69 24.58 11.52
C PHE A 706 19.44 23.97 10.84
N ILE A 707 19.09 22.72 11.18
CA ILE A 707 17.84 22.06 10.78
C ILE A 707 17.03 21.73 12.04
N GLY A 708 15.78 22.18 12.12
CA GLY A 708 14.88 21.87 13.25
C GLY A 708 14.40 20.42 13.22
N LEU A 709 13.83 20.00 12.08
CA LEU A 709 13.29 18.66 11.82
C LEU A 709 13.92 18.07 10.56
N CYS A 710 14.37 16.82 10.62
CA CYS A 710 15.01 16.07 9.53
C CYS A 710 14.18 14.81 9.25
N VAL A 711 13.58 14.73 8.06
CA VAL A 711 12.50 13.79 7.73
C VAL A 711 12.95 12.80 6.68
N GLN A 712 13.37 11.62 7.12
CA GLN A 712 13.84 10.51 6.29
C GLN A 712 12.95 9.26 6.40
N THR A 713 11.93 9.31 7.26
CA THR A 713 11.00 8.20 7.48
C THR A 713 9.80 8.27 6.53
N PRO A 714 9.54 7.24 5.71
CA PRO A 714 8.31 7.18 4.94
C PRO A 714 7.10 7.01 5.88
N HIS A 715 5.99 7.66 5.53
CA HIS A 715 4.79 7.74 6.40
C HIS A 715 5.03 8.38 7.78
N ALA A 716 6.02 9.27 7.91
CA ALA A 716 6.14 10.13 9.09
C ALA A 716 4.87 10.98 9.31
N HIS A 717 4.48 11.18 10.57
CA HIS A 717 3.39 12.09 10.96
C HIS A 717 3.93 13.12 11.94
N ILE A 718 4.06 14.34 11.46
CA ILE A 718 4.73 15.45 12.13
C ILE A 718 3.69 16.55 12.33
N TYR A 719 3.24 16.78 13.57
CA TYR A 719 2.17 17.74 13.81
C TYR A 719 2.25 18.53 15.12
N GLU A 720 1.74 19.76 15.09
CA GLU A 720 1.62 20.64 16.27
C GLU A 720 2.96 20.92 17.00
N ASN A 721 4.09 20.74 16.32
CA ASN A 721 5.40 21.16 16.80
C ASN A 721 5.58 22.68 16.61
N TYR A 722 6.29 23.33 17.53
CA TYR A 722 6.68 24.74 17.45
C TYR A 722 8.18 24.86 17.22
N VAL A 723 8.57 25.19 15.99
CA VAL A 723 9.97 25.28 15.56
C VAL A 723 10.32 26.73 15.28
N HIS A 724 11.35 27.28 15.93
CA HIS A 724 11.69 28.70 15.79
C HIS A 724 13.19 28.98 15.91
N ASP A 725 13.65 30.11 15.36
CA ASP A 725 15.07 30.49 15.39
C ASP A 725 16.00 29.39 14.84
N VAL A 726 15.64 28.82 13.68
CA VAL A 726 16.41 27.80 12.93
C VAL A 726 16.65 28.25 11.49
N CYS A 727 17.70 27.73 10.82
CA CYS A 727 17.95 28.02 9.40
C CYS A 727 16.93 27.30 8.49
N ALA A 728 16.68 26.02 8.74
CA ALA A 728 15.66 25.21 8.07
C ALA A 728 14.65 24.67 9.10
N GLY A 729 13.35 24.90 8.85
CA GLY A 729 12.27 24.51 9.77
C GLY A 729 12.09 22.99 9.82
N ALA A 730 11.72 22.42 8.68
CA ALA A 730 11.76 21.00 8.41
C ALA A 730 12.45 20.78 7.06
N PHE A 731 13.34 19.79 7.00
CA PHE A 731 14.00 19.30 5.80
C PHE A 731 13.50 17.88 5.54
N VAL A 732 12.93 17.64 4.36
CA VAL A 732 12.45 16.33 3.94
C VAL A 732 13.41 15.84 2.87
N ASP A 733 13.98 14.65 3.08
CA ASP A 733 14.94 14.10 2.13
C ASP A 733 14.27 13.71 0.81
N PRO A 734 15.03 13.62 -0.30
CA PRO A 734 14.55 13.06 -1.55
C PRO A 734 13.92 11.67 -1.36
N ASP A 735 12.96 11.32 -2.22
CA ASP A 735 12.26 10.03 -2.26
C ASP A 735 11.42 9.64 -1.01
N ILE A 736 11.37 10.48 0.02
CA ILE A 736 10.57 10.22 1.23
C ILE A 736 9.07 10.41 0.97
N LYS A 737 8.37 9.27 0.84
CA LYS A 737 6.94 9.24 0.52
C LYS A 737 6.05 9.38 1.75
N ASN A 738 4.91 10.05 1.56
CA ASN A 738 3.79 10.10 2.50
C ASN A 738 4.11 10.69 3.89
N ALA A 739 5.22 11.40 4.06
CA ALA A 739 5.48 12.19 5.26
C ALA A 739 4.46 13.35 5.36
N ARG A 740 3.64 13.35 6.41
CA ARG A 740 2.62 14.36 6.70
C ARG A 740 3.19 15.39 7.67
N ILE A 741 3.32 16.64 7.21
CA ILE A 741 3.78 17.78 8.03
C ILE A 741 2.63 18.79 8.12
N GLU A 742 1.86 18.76 9.21
CA GLU A 742 0.60 19.49 9.35
C GLU A 742 0.50 20.22 10.71
N ARG A 743 -0.20 21.35 10.78
CA ARG A 743 -0.41 22.13 12.03
C ARG A 743 0.86 22.53 12.81
N ASN A 744 2.06 22.37 12.24
CA ASN A 744 3.31 22.83 12.84
C ASN A 744 3.49 24.35 12.67
N ALA A 745 4.01 25.01 13.69
CA ALA A 745 4.26 26.44 13.70
C ALA A 745 5.76 26.73 13.53
N PHE A 746 6.16 27.12 12.31
CA PHE A 746 7.53 27.52 11.99
C PHE A 746 7.69 29.05 12.11
N LYS A 747 8.65 29.51 12.92
CA LYS A 747 9.02 30.93 13.06
C LYS A 747 10.53 31.12 12.90
N ASN A 748 11.00 31.00 11.67
CA ASN A 748 12.41 31.13 11.35
C ASN A 748 12.82 32.60 11.39
N LYS A 749 13.85 32.91 12.18
CA LYS A 749 14.73 34.06 11.93
C LYS A 749 16.01 33.52 11.30
N PRO A 750 16.62 34.21 10.33
CA PRO A 750 17.98 33.89 9.91
C PRO A 750 18.90 33.98 11.13
N LEU A 751 19.66 32.92 11.40
CA LEU A 751 20.83 33.01 12.28
C LEU A 751 21.91 33.80 11.54
N ASP A 752 22.43 34.86 12.19
CA ASP A 752 23.57 35.64 11.69
C ASP A 752 24.88 34.83 11.81
N VAL A 753 25.00 33.76 11.02
CA VAL A 753 26.19 32.90 10.94
C VAL A 753 26.62 32.77 9.48
N LEU A 754 27.76 33.37 9.15
CA LEU A 754 28.42 33.23 7.85
C LEU A 754 28.88 31.77 7.65
N THR A 755 28.33 31.10 6.64
CA THR A 755 28.75 29.75 6.26
C THR A 755 30.05 29.79 5.43
N PRO A 756 30.96 28.80 5.55
CA PRO A 756 32.14 28.69 4.68
C PRO A 756 31.84 28.48 3.19
N TRP A 757 30.58 28.20 2.84
CA TRP A 757 30.15 27.71 1.52
C TRP A 757 29.42 28.76 0.66
N GLY A 758 29.44 30.03 1.05
CA GLY A 758 29.12 31.17 0.15
C GLY A 758 27.67 31.32 -0.34
N LEU A 759 26.75 30.44 0.06
CA LEU A 759 25.35 30.46 -0.36
C LEU A 759 24.43 31.05 0.72
N ARG A 760 23.89 32.24 0.46
CA ARG A 760 22.68 32.75 1.14
C ARG A 760 21.45 32.08 0.53
N ALA A 761 20.85 31.13 1.25
CA ALA A 761 19.56 30.55 0.89
C ALA A 761 18.45 31.12 1.80
N GLU A 762 17.73 32.14 1.33
CA GLU A 762 16.43 32.50 1.92
C GLU A 762 15.36 31.54 1.39
N LEU A 763 15.06 30.48 2.16
CA LEU A 763 13.87 29.65 1.93
C LEU A 763 12.76 30.06 2.91
N GLN A 764 12.16 31.23 2.65
CA GLN A 764 10.87 31.58 3.25
C GLN A 764 9.73 30.92 2.46
N PHE A 765 9.03 29.95 3.06
CA PHE A 765 7.66 29.66 2.65
C PHE A 765 6.75 30.83 3.05
N ARG A 766 6.43 31.68 2.07
CA ARG A 766 5.51 32.81 2.28
C ARG A 766 4.09 32.38 1.92
N ALA A 767 3.23 32.28 2.94
CA ALA A 767 1.82 31.91 2.75
C ALA A 767 1.07 32.95 1.88
N GLY A 768 0.31 32.47 0.88
CA GLY A 768 -0.64 33.25 0.10
C GLY A 768 -2.01 33.29 0.78
N LEU A 769 -2.59 34.47 0.93
CA LEU A 769 -3.84 34.72 1.69
C LEU A 769 -5.12 34.29 0.93
N GLY A 770 -6.00 33.56 1.64
CA GLY A 770 -7.33 33.12 1.16
C GLY A 770 -8.51 33.40 2.11
N ARG A 771 -8.33 34.32 3.08
CA ARG A 771 -9.33 34.94 4.00
C ARG A 771 -10.24 34.04 4.87
N TRP A 772 -9.77 33.91 6.13
CA TRP A 772 -10.48 33.94 7.43
C TRP A 772 -11.54 32.87 7.73
#